data_AF-A0A0K6G4E4-F1
#
_entry.id   AF-A0A0K6G4E4-F1
#
_cell.length_a   1.000
_cell.length_b   1.000
_cell.length_c   1.000
_cell.angle_alpha   90.00
_cell.angle_beta   90.00
_cell.angle_gamma   90.00
#
_symmetry.space_group_name_H-M   'P 1'
#
loop_
_entity.id
_entity.type
_entity.pdbx_description
1 polymer ?
#
loop_
_entity_poly.entity_id
_entity_poly.type
_entity_poly.pdbx_seq_one_letter_code
_entity_poly.pdbx_strand_id
1 'polypeptide(L)'
;MGPHFKSSLLAVLPLAWQATATITLGETSTTYTLQNDRLKAVVARPGGKITAVTLDGTSLLGTGPGLYLDCYCTPSGFYTPGSTAPTLELLNGTDSTGTKWGGIALRETYKPTGQVFEQLWFLRDGETGLHSFTRTAYFNESTPFLRNLQELRTLFRPTTPLWTHLSTNQKQWGPLPSTAAVAAQVVAQDATWYLGNTPNDSYVQQVADYFTKYTFADTWRDHKAHGLYADGSTSNGTAYGAWLVINTRDTYFGGPIHSDLTVDGITYNYIVSNHHGDGTPNITHGYDRTYGPFYYHFNSGKGASLTTLRADAEKLADPSWNAAFYDDIAQHVPNYVTTSGRGTFKAKINLPKGATKPIAVLSVSGYDFQANEIDTKAYQYWGDIQSDGSITIPRVKAGNYRLTVYADGIFGQYVQDNITVKAGVANPVVNATWKEESAGKELWRLGTPDKTAGEFRHGFTPDPKKSLHPDEYRIYWGYHDFPTDFPNGVNFTIGKSNIAKDWNYIHWSVFGPSYTRKNAVWDNMNNWTINFDYSRKASKADSTATFTVQLAGAKTASGNTDVDNGAYTNFDLNVVVNGNTPLPFHIPWYQSSSCGVRSGISCYNLGEKLKFPESWLKNGHNSIVLSLPFNATDIETAVLPGSIYVQYDALRLEGTKNCIKQQSANFLLTLIRHYKNHSGGPKKGTGLAVRHEVSDVGVCLVVGRTKYVSLNDTKADFKSIQEAVLSLPQDTSPQWILIGAGVYKEAINVTRKGPTTLLGATNHADKCTYNSCPPPVYIFTVYYRSDQDNADTQVLTVAPNKWATWTGKGFYGDTPEPVPNEWGCTDFRAYNINFENRAAAKAVGPALAVGVAFARASFYGCTFKSYQDTVFIGKNGSAVFKGSEVAGSTDYIYGFGTAYFLESTLSNRGPGRSPLSLTAWKGDDRYKNTNGVYFDKCRIVKSTDADPSLNLVGTMGLGRPWNNLSTVAIMDTYMDNTVMPAGYTIWGATDPRFNYNVTYFAEYKSHGPGWNTTARDTSVERILTTAKEVKRFSLGSIFGADLTWIDFSY
;
A
#
# COMPACT_ATOMS: atom_id res chain seq x y z
N MET A 1 17.13 51.84 -22.90
CA MET A 1 17.79 52.05 -24.20
C MET A 1 18.42 50.72 -24.61
N GLY A 2 18.27 50.31 -25.87
CA GLY A 2 18.66 48.97 -26.37
C GLY A 2 17.71 48.58 -27.51
N PRO A 3 18.18 48.33 -28.75
CA PRO A 3 17.33 48.51 -29.94
C PRO A 3 16.61 47.23 -30.40
N HIS A 4 15.41 47.41 -30.93
CA HIS A 4 14.75 46.40 -31.77
C HIS A 4 15.45 46.32 -33.14
N PHE A 5 15.88 45.11 -33.52
CA PHE A 5 16.15 44.79 -34.92
C PHE A 5 15.07 43.85 -35.46
N LYS A 6 14.38 44.30 -36.51
CA LYS A 6 13.53 43.45 -37.36
C LYS A 6 14.43 42.77 -38.39
N SER A 7 14.35 41.44 -38.53
CA SER A 7 14.87 40.72 -39.69
C SER A 7 13.70 40.31 -40.59
N SER A 8 13.78 40.69 -41.87
CA SER A 8 12.73 40.42 -42.86
C SER A 8 12.72 38.95 -43.29
N LEU A 9 11.55 38.32 -43.32
CA LEU A 9 11.38 37.06 -44.06
C LEU A 9 11.54 37.32 -45.55
N LEU A 10 12.52 36.68 -46.20
CA LEU A 10 12.41 36.36 -47.63
C LEU A 10 11.63 35.05 -47.76
N ALA A 11 10.43 35.14 -48.36
CA ALA A 11 9.66 33.97 -48.73
C ALA A 11 10.25 33.32 -49.98
N VAL A 12 11.11 32.32 -49.80
CA VAL A 12 11.46 31.38 -50.87
C VAL A 12 10.33 30.35 -50.93
N LEU A 13 9.46 30.48 -51.94
CA LEU A 13 8.48 29.46 -52.30
C LEU A 13 9.22 28.20 -52.80
N PRO A 14 9.14 27.04 -52.12
CA PRO A 14 9.52 25.79 -52.75
C PRO A 14 8.43 25.42 -53.76
N LEU A 15 8.79 25.19 -55.02
CA LEU A 15 7.88 24.50 -55.94
C LEU A 15 7.65 23.10 -55.39
N ALA A 16 6.43 22.84 -54.92
CA ALA A 16 6.01 21.52 -54.49
C ALA A 16 5.93 20.58 -55.70
N TRP A 17 7.02 19.86 -55.97
CA TRP A 17 6.91 18.57 -56.65
C TRP A 17 6.15 17.64 -55.72
N GLN A 18 4.84 17.52 -55.92
CA GLN A 18 4.06 16.42 -55.39
C GLN A 18 4.51 15.12 -56.07
N ALA A 19 5.63 14.57 -55.61
CA ALA A 19 5.87 13.16 -55.75
C ALA A 19 4.76 12.46 -54.95
N THR A 20 3.76 11.92 -55.64
CA THR A 20 2.71 11.09 -55.05
C THR A 20 3.29 9.72 -54.72
N ALA A 21 4.25 9.71 -53.79
CA ALA A 21 4.51 8.56 -52.93
C ALA A 21 3.17 8.08 -52.37
N THR A 22 2.96 6.78 -52.30
CA THR A 22 1.71 6.21 -51.82
C THR A 22 2.03 4.93 -51.09
N ILE A 23 1.61 4.89 -49.82
CA ILE A 23 1.66 3.66 -49.03
C ILE A 23 1.07 2.49 -49.83
N THR A 24 1.87 1.44 -49.93
CA THR A 24 1.63 0.25 -50.73
C THR A 24 1.43 -0.93 -49.79
N LEU A 25 0.35 -1.67 -50.02
CA LEU A 25 -0.01 -2.85 -49.24
C LEU A 25 0.12 -4.08 -50.12
N GLY A 26 0.81 -5.09 -49.61
CA GLY A 26 1.03 -6.35 -50.32
C GLY A 26 0.41 -7.52 -49.57
N GLU A 27 -0.27 -8.40 -50.29
CA GLU A 27 -0.75 -9.68 -49.78
C GLU A 27 -0.23 -10.80 -50.70
N THR A 28 0.27 -11.87 -50.09
CA THR A 28 0.59 -13.14 -50.76
C THR A 28 0.02 -14.30 -49.96
N SER A 29 0.10 -15.53 -50.47
CA SER A 29 -0.30 -16.73 -49.69
C SER A 29 0.48 -16.89 -48.38
N THR A 30 1.68 -16.31 -48.25
CA THR A 30 2.57 -16.49 -47.10
C THR A 30 2.90 -15.22 -46.32
N THR A 31 2.60 -14.03 -46.84
CA THR A 31 2.98 -12.75 -46.21
C THR A 31 1.96 -11.63 -46.41
N TYR A 32 2.02 -10.66 -45.49
CA TYR A 32 1.47 -9.32 -45.65
C TYR A 32 2.60 -8.29 -45.59
N THR A 33 2.47 -7.17 -46.31
CA THR A 33 3.48 -6.11 -46.41
C THR A 33 2.86 -4.74 -46.17
N LEU A 34 3.47 -3.95 -45.28
CA LEU A 34 3.29 -2.50 -45.18
C LEU A 34 4.54 -1.83 -45.77
N GLN A 35 4.38 -0.91 -46.73
CA GLN A 35 5.52 -0.25 -47.36
C GLN A 35 5.18 1.19 -47.77
N ASN A 36 6.08 2.13 -47.50
CA ASN A 36 6.15 3.42 -48.20
C ASN A 36 7.51 3.54 -48.92
N ASP A 37 7.85 4.71 -49.45
CA ASP A 37 9.09 4.95 -50.20
C ASP A 37 10.38 4.66 -49.41
N ARG A 38 10.31 4.65 -48.06
CA ARG A 38 11.49 4.51 -47.18
C ARG A 38 11.45 3.25 -46.32
N LEU A 39 10.33 2.99 -45.64
CA LEU A 39 10.17 1.86 -44.71
C LEU A 39 9.31 0.76 -45.34
N LYS A 40 9.77 -0.48 -45.19
CA LYS A 40 9.02 -1.71 -45.47
C LYS A 40 9.03 -2.61 -44.25
N ALA A 41 7.86 -3.10 -43.86
CA ALA A 41 7.66 -4.16 -42.87
C ALA A 41 6.87 -5.32 -43.47
N VAL A 42 7.32 -6.56 -43.25
CA VAL A 42 6.67 -7.78 -43.77
C VAL A 42 6.28 -8.68 -42.61
N VAL A 43 5.01 -9.05 -42.51
CA VAL A 43 4.48 -10.02 -41.54
C VAL A 43 4.31 -11.38 -42.23
N ALA A 44 4.85 -12.44 -41.64
CA ALA A 44 4.60 -13.80 -42.11
C ALA A 44 3.21 -14.29 -41.67
N ARG A 45 2.41 -14.80 -42.61
CA ARG A 45 1.10 -15.41 -42.33
C ARG A 45 1.23 -16.63 -41.42
N PRO A 46 2.13 -17.60 -41.70
CA PRO A 46 2.57 -18.55 -40.68
C PRO A 46 3.40 -17.80 -39.62
N GLY A 47 3.07 -17.96 -38.35
CA GLY A 47 3.84 -17.36 -37.26
C GLY A 47 3.34 -15.99 -36.80
N GLY A 48 2.76 -15.14 -37.65
CA GLY A 48 2.25 -13.84 -37.21
C GLY A 48 3.33 -12.88 -36.66
N LYS A 49 4.57 -13.02 -37.14
CA LYS A 49 5.74 -12.23 -36.71
C LYS A 49 6.17 -11.35 -37.88
N ILE A 50 6.67 -10.15 -37.61
CA ILE A 50 7.38 -9.37 -38.62
C ILE A 50 8.70 -10.09 -38.92
N THR A 51 8.94 -10.46 -40.17
CA THR A 51 10.10 -11.24 -40.65
C THR A 51 11.02 -10.47 -41.58
N ALA A 52 10.64 -9.25 -41.98
CA ALA A 52 11.56 -8.30 -42.59
C ALA A 52 11.21 -6.88 -42.18
N VAL A 53 12.24 -6.08 -41.88
CA VAL A 53 12.17 -4.62 -41.75
C VAL A 53 13.30 -4.04 -42.60
N THR A 54 12.97 -3.13 -43.52
CA THR A 54 13.92 -2.51 -44.44
C THR A 54 13.73 -1.00 -44.43
N LEU A 55 14.80 -0.24 -44.18
CA LEU A 55 14.82 1.22 -44.26
C LEU A 55 15.80 1.66 -45.35
N ASP A 56 15.34 2.47 -46.29
CA ASP A 56 16.13 3.00 -47.42
C ASP A 56 16.87 1.88 -48.20
N GLY A 57 16.24 0.72 -48.34
CA GLY A 57 16.80 -0.49 -48.98
C GLY A 57 17.68 -1.36 -48.07
N THR A 58 18.07 -0.91 -46.88
CA THR A 58 18.92 -1.66 -45.94
C THR A 58 18.08 -2.54 -44.99
N SER A 59 18.42 -3.84 -44.90
CA SER A 59 17.75 -4.76 -43.96
C SER A 59 18.19 -4.49 -42.52
N LEU A 60 17.24 -4.05 -41.70
CA LEU A 60 17.44 -3.77 -40.27
C LEU A 60 17.32 -5.03 -39.40
N LEU A 61 16.80 -6.12 -39.97
CA LEU A 61 16.47 -7.34 -39.23
C LEU A 61 17.37 -8.54 -39.54
N GLY A 62 17.73 -8.77 -40.80
CA GLY A 62 18.36 -10.02 -41.21
C GLY A 62 17.33 -11.14 -41.39
N THR A 63 17.61 -12.33 -40.86
CA THR A 63 16.81 -13.57 -41.07
C THR A 63 16.06 -14.06 -39.81
N GLY A 64 16.21 -13.35 -38.69
CA GLY A 64 15.65 -13.74 -37.39
C GLY A 64 14.15 -13.47 -37.23
N PRO A 65 13.56 -13.97 -36.13
CA PRO A 65 12.20 -13.60 -35.73
C PRO A 65 12.18 -12.13 -35.32
N GLY A 66 11.50 -11.26 -36.08
CA GLY A 66 11.69 -9.82 -35.98
C GLY A 66 10.93 -9.13 -34.88
N LEU A 67 9.88 -8.39 -35.26
CA LEU A 67 8.99 -7.73 -34.30
C LEU A 67 7.77 -8.65 -34.02
N TYR A 68 7.61 -9.06 -32.77
CA TYR A 68 6.50 -9.93 -32.34
C TYR A 68 6.12 -9.74 -30.86
N LEU A 69 4.93 -10.23 -30.51
CA LEU A 69 4.41 -10.30 -29.14
C LEU A 69 4.93 -11.56 -28.43
N ASP A 70 5.32 -11.43 -27.17
CA ASP A 70 5.85 -12.51 -26.34
C ASP A 70 5.26 -12.40 -24.93
N CYS A 71 4.87 -13.51 -24.32
CA CYS A 71 4.14 -13.49 -23.05
C CYS A 71 4.50 -14.71 -22.21
N TYR A 72 4.95 -14.51 -20.97
CA TYR A 72 5.08 -15.58 -19.98
C TYR A 72 3.84 -15.59 -19.07
N CYS A 73 2.68 -15.79 -19.69
CA CYS A 73 1.37 -15.50 -19.11
C CYS A 73 0.32 -16.58 -19.35
N THR A 74 0.74 -17.77 -19.77
CA THR A 74 -0.12 -18.96 -19.91
C THR A 74 0.15 -19.92 -18.75
N PRO A 75 -0.77 -20.83 -18.37
CA PRO A 75 -0.49 -21.85 -17.35
C PRO A 75 0.69 -22.76 -17.71
N SER A 76 0.94 -22.97 -19.00
CA SER A 76 2.12 -23.65 -19.56
C SER A 76 3.38 -22.76 -19.65
N GLY A 77 3.34 -21.55 -19.09
CA GLY A 77 4.40 -20.55 -19.19
C GLY A 77 4.22 -19.63 -20.39
N PHE A 78 4.82 -19.98 -21.53
CA PHE A 78 4.97 -19.07 -22.66
C PHE A 78 3.83 -19.09 -23.68
N TYR A 79 3.66 -17.96 -24.37
CA TYR A 79 2.95 -17.79 -25.64
C TYR A 79 3.82 -16.97 -26.60
N THR A 80 3.85 -17.38 -27.86
CA THR A 80 4.25 -16.51 -28.99
C THR A 80 3.27 -16.72 -30.15
N PRO A 81 3.02 -15.70 -30.99
CA PRO A 81 2.20 -15.80 -32.18
C PRO A 81 2.57 -16.96 -33.09
N GLY A 82 1.56 -17.50 -33.77
CA GLY A 82 1.67 -18.65 -34.67
C GLY A 82 1.29 -19.99 -34.05
N SER A 83 1.10 -20.05 -32.73
CA SER A 83 0.88 -21.31 -32.00
C SER A 83 -0.40 -22.03 -32.39
N THR A 84 -1.43 -21.29 -32.82
CA THR A 84 -2.80 -21.79 -32.99
C THR A 84 -3.51 -21.31 -34.26
N ALA A 85 -2.72 -20.87 -35.26
CA ALA A 85 -3.14 -20.27 -36.53
C ALA A 85 -3.78 -18.86 -36.36
N PRO A 86 -2.96 -17.79 -36.30
CA PRO A 86 -3.46 -16.42 -36.16
C PRO A 86 -4.30 -15.98 -37.37
N THR A 87 -5.35 -15.20 -37.11
CA THR A 87 -6.02 -14.39 -38.12
C THR A 87 -5.22 -13.12 -38.34
N LEU A 88 -5.06 -12.70 -39.59
CA LEU A 88 -4.32 -11.50 -39.97
C LEU A 88 -5.13 -10.71 -40.99
N GLU A 89 -5.41 -9.45 -40.67
CA GLU A 89 -6.26 -8.52 -41.41
C GLU A 89 -5.41 -7.34 -41.92
N LEU A 90 -5.49 -7.04 -43.22
CA LEU A 90 -4.94 -5.80 -43.78
C LEU A 90 -5.94 -4.66 -43.57
N LEU A 91 -5.45 -3.56 -43.02
CA LEU A 91 -6.19 -2.32 -42.79
C LEU A 91 -5.61 -1.22 -43.68
N ASN A 92 -6.44 -0.27 -44.10
CA ASN A 92 -5.99 0.93 -44.82
C ASN A 92 -6.95 2.09 -44.63
N GLY A 93 -6.46 3.28 -44.91
CA GLY A 93 -7.30 4.47 -44.95
C GLY A 93 -6.54 5.74 -45.29
N THR A 94 -7.17 6.86 -44.99
CA THR A 94 -6.59 8.20 -45.03
C THR A 94 -7.02 8.91 -43.75
N ASP A 95 -6.08 9.57 -43.10
CA ASP A 95 -6.32 10.24 -41.82
C ASP A 95 -6.97 11.62 -42.00
N SER A 96 -7.30 12.28 -40.89
CA SER A 96 -7.91 13.62 -40.85
C SER A 96 -7.03 14.73 -41.46
N THR A 97 -5.74 14.46 -41.69
CA THR A 97 -4.79 15.38 -42.33
C THR A 97 -4.65 15.15 -43.84
N GLY A 98 -5.29 14.10 -44.38
CA GLY A 98 -5.15 13.68 -45.77
C GLY A 98 -3.96 12.75 -46.04
N THR A 99 -3.24 12.30 -45.00
CA THR A 99 -2.14 11.35 -45.13
C THR A 99 -2.68 9.93 -45.18
N LYS A 100 -2.26 9.16 -46.19
CA LYS A 100 -2.62 7.74 -46.30
C LYS A 100 -1.95 6.93 -45.20
N TRP A 101 -2.59 5.83 -44.81
CA TRP A 101 -2.01 4.88 -43.86
C TRP A 101 -2.44 3.45 -44.19
N GLY A 102 -1.67 2.51 -43.66
CA GLY A 102 -1.92 1.07 -43.78
C GLY A 102 -1.58 0.37 -42.48
N GLY A 103 -2.25 -0.74 -42.20
CA GLY A 103 -2.03 -1.49 -40.98
C GLY A 103 -2.20 -2.99 -41.16
N ILE A 104 -1.68 -3.75 -40.20
CA ILE A 104 -1.89 -5.19 -40.06
C ILE A 104 -2.39 -5.42 -38.63
N ALA A 105 -3.55 -6.05 -38.50
CA ALA A 105 -4.05 -6.54 -37.22
C ALA A 105 -3.89 -8.07 -37.17
N LEU A 106 -3.09 -8.56 -36.22
CA LEU A 106 -3.03 -9.95 -35.82
C LEU A 106 -4.02 -10.21 -34.70
N ARG A 107 -4.81 -11.29 -34.79
CA ARG A 107 -5.65 -11.82 -33.70
C ARG A 107 -5.46 -13.32 -33.57
N GLU A 108 -5.15 -13.81 -32.37
CA GLU A 108 -4.99 -15.23 -32.09
C GLU A 108 -5.67 -15.61 -30.77
N THR A 109 -6.47 -16.68 -30.78
CA THR A 109 -7.06 -17.27 -29.57
C THR A 109 -6.26 -18.50 -29.18
N TYR A 110 -5.47 -18.40 -28.11
CA TYR A 110 -4.62 -19.46 -27.60
C TYR A 110 -5.46 -20.64 -27.09
N LYS A 111 -5.62 -21.65 -27.95
CA LYS A 111 -6.50 -22.81 -27.76
C LYS A 111 -6.46 -23.48 -26.38
N PRO A 112 -5.29 -23.64 -25.70
CA PRO A 112 -5.26 -24.31 -24.40
C PRO A 112 -6.03 -23.59 -23.27
N THR A 113 -6.26 -22.28 -23.37
CA THR A 113 -6.93 -21.49 -22.32
C THR A 113 -8.13 -20.69 -22.81
N GLY A 114 -8.13 -20.28 -24.09
CA GLY A 114 -9.07 -19.29 -24.62
C GLY A 114 -8.61 -17.83 -24.43
N GLN A 115 -7.36 -17.60 -24.01
CA GLN A 115 -6.77 -16.24 -24.02
C GLN A 115 -6.71 -15.70 -25.46
N VAL A 116 -7.18 -14.47 -25.66
CA VAL A 116 -7.05 -13.73 -26.91
C VAL A 116 -5.85 -12.81 -26.84
N PHE A 117 -4.99 -12.89 -27.85
CA PHE A 117 -3.84 -12.02 -28.05
C PHE A 117 -4.00 -11.29 -29.38
N GLU A 118 -3.93 -9.96 -29.37
CA GLU A 118 -3.88 -9.17 -30.60
C GLU A 118 -2.64 -8.28 -30.63
N GLN A 119 -2.10 -8.10 -31.83
CA GLN A 119 -1.02 -7.16 -32.09
C GLN A 119 -1.38 -6.37 -33.33
N LEU A 120 -1.42 -5.05 -33.21
CA LEU A 120 -1.70 -4.16 -34.33
C LEU A 120 -0.46 -3.33 -34.64
N TRP A 121 -0.17 -3.18 -35.93
CA TRP A 121 0.88 -2.32 -36.46
C TRP A 121 0.29 -1.41 -37.55
N PHE A 122 0.59 -0.12 -37.49
CA PHE A 122 0.21 0.84 -38.52
C PHE A 122 1.44 1.61 -39.01
N LEU A 123 1.54 1.75 -40.33
CA LEU A 123 2.48 2.63 -41.02
C LEU A 123 1.68 3.79 -41.61
N ARG A 124 2.11 5.01 -41.29
CA ARG A 124 1.58 6.25 -41.87
C ARG A 124 2.52 6.73 -42.98
N ASP A 125 1.97 7.27 -44.07
CA ASP A 125 2.78 7.59 -45.24
C ASP A 125 3.80 8.71 -44.94
N GLY A 126 5.00 8.59 -45.52
CA GLY A 126 6.16 9.45 -45.22
C GLY A 126 6.87 9.18 -43.88
N GLU A 127 6.30 8.42 -42.95
CA GLU A 127 6.94 8.09 -41.66
C GLU A 127 7.84 6.85 -41.75
N THR A 128 8.81 6.73 -40.83
CA THR A 128 9.80 5.65 -40.82
C THR A 128 9.70 4.77 -39.57
N GLY A 129 8.47 4.53 -39.09
CA GLY A 129 8.24 3.63 -37.96
C GLY A 129 6.85 3.00 -37.94
N LEU A 130 6.60 2.17 -36.93
CA LEU A 130 5.37 1.39 -36.76
C LEU A 130 4.65 1.77 -35.47
N HIS A 131 3.48 2.40 -35.60
CA HIS A 131 2.55 2.62 -34.50
C HIS A 131 1.97 1.30 -34.05
N SER A 132 2.15 0.96 -32.78
CA SER A 132 1.93 -0.39 -32.27
C SER A 132 1.01 -0.41 -31.06
N PHE A 133 0.14 -1.42 -31.02
CA PHE A 133 -0.76 -1.71 -29.90
C PHE A 133 -0.79 -3.21 -29.63
N THR A 134 -0.90 -3.59 -28.36
CA THR A 134 -1.04 -4.99 -27.90
C THR A 134 -2.34 -5.12 -27.14
N ARG A 135 -3.17 -6.13 -27.42
CA ARG A 135 -4.36 -6.46 -26.63
C ARG A 135 -4.23 -7.85 -26.03
N THR A 136 -4.64 -7.99 -24.76
CA THR A 136 -4.87 -9.29 -24.12
C THR A 136 -6.28 -9.34 -23.53
N ALA A 137 -7.01 -10.43 -23.78
CA ALA A 137 -8.35 -10.63 -23.26
C ALA A 137 -8.63 -12.10 -22.89
N TYR A 138 -9.60 -12.32 -21.99
CA TYR A 138 -9.94 -13.65 -21.48
C TYR A 138 -11.40 -13.73 -21.04
N PHE A 139 -12.17 -14.62 -21.68
CA PHE A 139 -13.60 -14.79 -21.45
C PHE A 139 -13.94 -16.28 -21.27
N ASN A 140 -13.74 -16.81 -20.07
CA ASN A 140 -14.03 -18.20 -19.74
C ASN A 140 -14.76 -18.32 -18.40
N GLU A 141 -16.10 -18.47 -18.44
CA GLU A 141 -16.92 -18.59 -17.22
C GLU A 141 -16.65 -19.88 -16.44
N SER A 142 -16.21 -20.95 -17.12
CA SER A 142 -15.85 -22.23 -16.49
C SER A 142 -14.52 -22.17 -15.74
N THR A 143 -13.68 -21.16 -15.99
CA THR A 143 -12.41 -20.92 -15.30
C THR A 143 -12.26 -19.43 -15.00
N PRO A 144 -13.00 -18.88 -14.01
CA PRO A 144 -13.07 -17.43 -13.78
C PRO A 144 -11.75 -16.76 -13.37
N PHE A 145 -10.77 -17.52 -12.92
CA PHE A 145 -9.40 -17.07 -12.65
C PHE A 145 -8.44 -18.03 -13.36
N LEU A 146 -7.57 -17.49 -14.21
CA LEU A 146 -6.58 -18.29 -14.95
C LEU A 146 -5.22 -18.28 -14.25
N ARG A 147 -4.64 -17.09 -14.06
CA ARG A 147 -3.37 -16.79 -13.37
C ARG A 147 -3.11 -15.27 -13.40
N ASN A 148 -2.04 -14.81 -12.77
CA ASN A 148 -1.49 -13.47 -13.03
C ASN A 148 -0.87 -13.37 -14.44
N LEU A 149 -0.84 -12.15 -14.99
CA LEU A 149 -0.29 -11.86 -16.31
C LEU A 149 1.24 -12.04 -16.38
N GLN A 150 1.93 -12.00 -15.23
CA GLN A 150 3.37 -12.23 -15.01
C GLN A 150 4.35 -11.50 -15.95
N GLU A 151 4.44 -11.81 -17.25
CA GLU A 151 5.20 -11.01 -18.23
C GLU A 151 4.44 -10.89 -19.56
N LEU A 152 4.32 -9.66 -20.07
CA LEU A 152 3.79 -9.32 -21.40
C LEU A 152 4.74 -8.31 -22.07
N ARG A 153 5.26 -8.64 -23.26
CA ARG A 153 6.26 -7.80 -23.94
C ARG A 153 6.21 -7.88 -25.47
N THR A 154 6.64 -6.84 -26.17
CA THR A 154 6.97 -6.93 -27.60
C THR A 154 8.48 -6.86 -27.81
N LEU A 155 8.98 -7.67 -28.74
CA LEU A 155 10.42 -7.88 -28.96
C LEU A 155 10.76 -7.50 -30.39
N PHE A 156 11.74 -6.63 -30.62
CA PHE A 156 12.42 -6.50 -31.92
C PHE A 156 13.78 -7.19 -31.84
N ARG A 157 13.93 -8.34 -32.50
CA ARG A 157 15.05 -9.27 -32.36
C ARG A 157 15.80 -9.47 -33.69
N PRO A 158 16.73 -8.56 -34.05
CA PRO A 158 17.51 -8.69 -35.28
C PRO A 158 18.58 -9.79 -35.18
N THR A 159 18.97 -10.33 -36.34
CA THR A 159 20.13 -11.22 -36.54
C THR A 159 21.11 -10.67 -37.58
N THR A 160 20.85 -9.50 -38.15
CA THR A 160 21.78 -8.82 -39.05
C THR A 160 23.03 -8.35 -38.28
N PRO A 161 24.25 -8.46 -38.86
CA PRO A 161 25.49 -7.93 -38.27
C PRO A 161 25.60 -6.39 -38.38
N LEU A 162 24.52 -5.70 -38.73
CA LEU A 162 24.46 -4.24 -38.85
C LEU A 162 24.67 -3.53 -37.51
N TRP A 163 24.11 -4.07 -36.43
CA TRP A 163 24.06 -3.42 -35.11
C TRP A 163 25.40 -3.53 -34.39
N THR A 164 25.96 -2.39 -33.98
CA THR A 164 27.27 -2.33 -33.31
C THR A 164 27.18 -1.86 -31.86
N HIS A 165 26.12 -1.13 -31.49
CA HIS A 165 25.89 -0.61 -30.16
C HIS A 165 24.43 -0.76 -29.72
N LEU A 166 24.22 -0.63 -28.43
CA LEU A 166 22.91 -0.57 -27.78
C LEU A 166 22.85 0.62 -26.82
N SER A 167 21.66 1.20 -26.64
CA SER A 167 21.45 2.36 -25.77
C SER A 167 20.11 2.30 -25.08
N THR A 168 20.15 2.40 -23.75
CA THR A 168 19.01 2.51 -22.85
C THR A 168 18.60 3.96 -22.67
N ASN A 169 19.55 4.83 -22.34
CA ASN A 169 19.32 6.25 -22.13
C ASN A 169 20.62 7.06 -22.36
N GLN A 170 20.60 8.34 -22.03
CA GLN A 170 21.73 9.24 -22.28
C GLN A 170 23.00 8.92 -21.47
N LYS A 171 22.86 8.26 -20.31
CA LYS A 171 23.99 7.78 -19.49
C LYS A 171 24.40 6.35 -19.85
N GLN A 172 23.43 5.47 -20.07
CA GLN A 172 23.65 4.04 -20.25
C GLN A 172 23.54 3.62 -21.72
N TRP A 173 24.70 3.39 -22.34
CA TRP A 173 24.88 2.87 -23.70
C TRP A 173 26.25 2.21 -23.83
N GLY A 174 26.47 1.43 -24.88
CA GLY A 174 27.77 0.81 -25.15
C GLY A 174 27.79 -0.03 -26.42
N PRO A 175 28.97 -0.51 -26.84
CA PRO A 175 29.09 -1.48 -27.94
C PRO A 175 28.43 -2.81 -27.56
N LEU A 176 27.98 -3.58 -28.55
CA LEU A 176 27.62 -4.98 -28.37
C LEU A 176 28.91 -5.83 -28.19
N PRO A 177 28.88 -6.90 -27.36
CA PRO A 177 29.97 -7.88 -27.32
C PRO A 177 30.25 -8.46 -28.71
N SER A 178 31.52 -8.58 -29.10
CA SER A 178 31.87 -9.18 -30.40
C SER A 178 31.54 -10.67 -30.45
N THR A 179 31.40 -11.22 -31.66
CA THR A 179 31.25 -12.67 -31.89
C THR A 179 32.35 -13.50 -31.20
N ALA A 180 33.57 -12.95 -31.08
CA ALA A 180 34.67 -13.61 -30.38
C ALA A 180 34.47 -13.62 -28.86
N ALA A 181 33.99 -12.53 -28.27
CA ALA A 181 33.64 -12.48 -26.85
C ALA A 181 32.47 -13.42 -26.52
N VAL A 182 31.40 -13.41 -27.32
CA VAL A 182 30.25 -14.31 -27.18
C VAL A 182 30.66 -15.79 -27.31
N ALA A 183 31.60 -16.11 -28.20
CA ALA A 183 32.11 -17.48 -28.33
C ALA A 183 33.02 -17.92 -27.17
N ALA A 184 33.67 -16.97 -26.46
CA ALA A 184 34.57 -17.23 -25.34
C ALA A 184 33.90 -17.02 -23.96
N GLN A 185 32.60 -16.71 -23.93
CA GLN A 185 31.88 -16.33 -22.72
C GLN A 185 31.64 -17.51 -21.77
N VAL A 186 31.60 -17.23 -20.47
CA VAL A 186 31.27 -18.23 -19.43
C VAL A 186 30.03 -17.77 -18.68
N VAL A 187 29.05 -18.66 -18.48
CA VAL A 187 27.85 -18.35 -17.69
C VAL A 187 28.25 -18.03 -16.25
N ALA A 188 27.85 -16.85 -15.76
CA ALA A 188 28.10 -16.40 -14.39
C ALA A 188 26.86 -16.51 -13.50
N GLN A 189 25.68 -16.19 -14.04
CA GLN A 189 24.39 -16.20 -13.34
C GLN A 189 23.25 -15.97 -14.36
N ASP A 190 22.16 -16.75 -14.38
CA ASP A 190 20.99 -16.50 -15.27
C ASP A 190 21.43 -16.08 -16.71
N ALA A 191 20.94 -14.95 -17.22
CA ALA A 191 21.34 -14.29 -18.45
C ALA A 191 22.49 -13.29 -18.22
N THR A 192 23.55 -13.75 -17.55
CA THR A 192 24.78 -13.00 -17.27
C THR A 192 25.99 -13.86 -17.59
N TRP A 193 26.89 -13.31 -18.40
CA TRP A 193 28.07 -14.00 -18.91
C TRP A 193 29.34 -13.19 -18.61
N TYR A 194 30.37 -13.87 -18.13
CA TYR A 194 31.71 -13.34 -17.99
C TYR A 194 32.41 -13.32 -19.37
N LEU A 195 32.92 -12.14 -19.75
CA LEU A 195 33.59 -11.86 -21.01
C LEU A 195 35.08 -11.51 -20.85
N GLY A 196 35.61 -11.48 -19.63
CA GLY A 196 37.03 -11.12 -19.37
C GLY A 196 38.08 -12.08 -19.98
N ASN A 197 37.65 -13.19 -20.60
CA ASN A 197 38.49 -14.03 -21.46
C ASN A 197 38.92 -13.30 -22.76
N THR A 198 38.23 -12.22 -23.14
CA THR A 198 38.55 -11.35 -24.28
C THR A 198 38.79 -9.91 -23.82
N PRO A 199 39.92 -9.61 -23.15
CA PRO A 199 40.18 -8.29 -22.55
C PRO A 199 40.35 -7.14 -23.58
N ASN A 200 40.49 -7.48 -24.86
CA ASN A 200 40.54 -6.53 -25.97
C ASN A 200 39.18 -6.29 -26.64
N ASP A 201 38.10 -6.92 -26.17
CA ASP A 201 36.76 -6.68 -26.67
C ASP A 201 36.27 -5.28 -26.26
N SER A 202 35.57 -4.59 -27.18
CA SER A 202 35.12 -3.22 -26.95
C SER A 202 34.11 -3.11 -25.80
N TYR A 203 33.23 -4.10 -25.58
CA TYR A 203 32.35 -4.10 -24.42
C TYR A 203 33.15 -4.28 -23.11
N VAL A 204 34.15 -5.15 -23.11
CA VAL A 204 34.98 -5.42 -21.92
C VAL A 204 35.81 -4.20 -21.53
N GLN A 205 36.36 -3.47 -22.48
CA GLN A 205 37.13 -2.24 -22.22
C GLN A 205 36.25 -1.05 -21.82
N GLN A 206 35.08 -0.90 -22.45
CA GLN A 206 34.25 0.30 -22.32
C GLN A 206 33.21 0.19 -21.21
N VAL A 207 32.61 -0.99 -21.01
CA VAL A 207 31.47 -1.22 -20.10
C VAL A 207 31.86 -2.11 -18.92
N ALA A 208 32.00 -3.43 -19.10
CA ALA A 208 32.20 -4.34 -17.97
C ALA A 208 32.80 -5.69 -18.38
N ASP A 209 33.43 -6.39 -17.43
CA ASP A 209 33.91 -7.78 -17.64
C ASP A 209 32.75 -8.79 -17.71
N TYR A 210 31.52 -8.35 -17.43
CA TYR A 210 30.31 -9.15 -17.43
C TYR A 210 29.26 -8.48 -18.34
N PHE A 211 28.71 -9.25 -19.27
CA PHE A 211 27.53 -8.85 -20.03
C PHE A 211 26.29 -9.44 -19.38
N THR A 212 25.30 -8.59 -19.10
CA THR A 212 23.98 -9.04 -18.66
C THR A 212 22.90 -8.13 -19.22
N LYS A 213 21.76 -8.71 -19.58
CA LYS A 213 20.57 -7.96 -20.02
C LYS A 213 20.15 -6.90 -18.97
N TYR A 214 20.44 -7.17 -17.70
CA TYR A 214 20.09 -6.32 -16.56
C TYR A 214 20.87 -5.00 -16.49
N THR A 215 22.10 -4.93 -17.01
CA THR A 215 22.95 -3.72 -17.05
C THR A 215 22.24 -2.55 -17.76
N PHE A 216 21.31 -2.88 -18.65
CA PHE A 216 20.57 -1.98 -19.54
C PHE A 216 19.07 -1.91 -19.18
N ALA A 217 18.72 -2.14 -17.91
CA ALA A 217 17.41 -1.79 -17.36
C ALA A 217 17.29 -0.29 -17.00
N ASP A 218 16.07 0.25 -16.98
CA ASP A 218 15.80 1.66 -16.66
C ASP A 218 14.43 1.89 -16.01
N THR A 219 14.28 3.00 -15.27
CA THR A 219 13.02 3.41 -14.63
C THR A 219 12.10 4.18 -15.56
N TRP A 220 10.80 3.93 -15.51
CA TRP A 220 9.83 4.56 -16.41
C TRP A 220 9.63 6.07 -16.22
N ARG A 221 10.04 6.65 -15.08
CA ARG A 221 9.88 8.08 -14.77
C ARG A 221 10.24 8.98 -15.96
N ASP A 222 11.50 8.87 -16.39
CA ASP A 222 12.13 9.76 -17.37
C ASP A 222 12.41 9.09 -18.72
N HIS A 223 12.13 7.78 -18.84
CA HIS A 223 12.55 6.95 -19.98
C HIS A 223 11.76 7.20 -21.28
N LYS A 224 12.43 7.76 -22.30
CA LYS A 224 11.79 8.20 -23.56
C LYS A 224 11.91 7.19 -24.70
N ALA A 225 13.13 6.76 -25.00
CA ALA A 225 13.41 5.85 -26.09
C ALA A 225 14.71 5.08 -25.85
N HIS A 226 14.75 3.84 -26.32
CA HIS A 226 15.91 2.95 -26.24
C HIS A 226 15.98 2.05 -27.48
N GLY A 227 17.12 1.39 -27.68
CA GLY A 227 17.26 0.37 -28.71
C GLY A 227 18.68 0.25 -29.25
N LEU A 228 18.77 -0.04 -30.55
CA LEU A 228 20.01 -0.44 -31.22
C LEU A 228 20.52 0.64 -32.16
N TYR A 229 21.85 0.73 -32.27
CA TYR A 229 22.55 1.67 -33.13
C TYR A 229 23.62 0.96 -33.97
N ALA A 230 23.73 1.36 -35.22
CA ALA A 230 24.78 0.97 -36.15
C ALA A 230 25.59 2.22 -36.53
N ASP A 231 26.90 2.20 -36.31
CA ASP A 231 27.80 3.34 -36.51
C ASP A 231 28.16 3.67 -37.96
N GLY A 232 27.72 2.87 -38.92
CA GLY A 232 28.04 3.05 -40.34
C GLY A 232 29.21 2.21 -40.86
N SER A 233 29.94 1.50 -40.00
CA SER A 233 31.11 0.68 -40.36
C SER A 233 30.79 -0.44 -41.37
N THR A 234 29.60 -1.03 -41.30
CA THR A 234 29.12 -2.09 -42.20
C THR A 234 28.20 -1.59 -43.33
N SER A 235 27.97 -0.28 -43.42
CA SER A 235 26.92 0.34 -44.24
C SER A 235 27.37 1.62 -44.96
N ASN A 236 28.62 1.65 -45.44
CA ASN A 236 29.21 2.75 -46.22
C ASN A 236 29.10 4.12 -45.53
N GLY A 237 29.32 4.15 -44.21
CA GLY A 237 29.23 5.36 -43.39
C GLY A 237 27.80 5.84 -43.11
N THR A 238 26.77 5.07 -43.45
CA THR A 238 25.37 5.39 -43.10
C THR A 238 25.03 4.75 -41.77
N ALA A 239 24.91 5.56 -40.72
CA ALA A 239 24.46 5.09 -39.42
C ALA A 239 22.95 4.79 -39.44
N TYR A 240 22.52 3.83 -38.63
CA TYR A 240 21.12 3.44 -38.47
C TYR A 240 20.75 3.32 -37.00
N GLY A 241 19.48 3.58 -36.68
CA GLY A 241 18.89 3.38 -35.37
C GLY A 241 17.58 2.61 -35.45
N ALA A 242 17.35 1.72 -34.49
CA ALA A 242 16.07 1.04 -34.28
C ALA A 242 15.66 1.24 -32.82
N TRP A 243 14.64 2.09 -32.62
CA TRP A 243 14.25 2.59 -31.31
C TRP A 243 12.83 2.17 -30.95
N LEU A 244 12.61 1.68 -29.74
CA LEU A 244 11.28 1.77 -29.14
C LEU A 244 11.14 3.17 -28.54
N VAL A 245 10.12 3.90 -28.95
CA VAL A 245 9.70 5.17 -28.36
C VAL A 245 8.48 4.92 -27.47
N ILE A 246 8.61 5.26 -26.19
CA ILE A 246 7.53 5.16 -25.20
C ILE A 246 6.86 6.53 -25.09
N ASN A 247 5.99 6.84 -26.05
CA ASN A 247 5.24 8.10 -26.10
C ASN A 247 4.01 8.11 -25.20
N THR A 248 3.50 6.94 -24.81
CA THR A 248 2.50 6.80 -23.73
C THR A 248 2.92 5.72 -22.75
N ARG A 249 2.57 5.90 -21.48
CA ARG A 249 2.82 4.95 -20.36
C ARG A 249 1.54 4.68 -19.57
N ASP A 250 0.42 5.22 -20.01
CA ASP A 250 -0.81 5.27 -19.22
C ASP A 250 -1.55 3.95 -19.14
N THR A 251 -1.25 3.02 -20.04
CA THR A 251 -1.72 1.63 -20.01
C THR A 251 -0.78 0.67 -19.27
N TYR A 252 0.39 1.12 -18.80
CA TYR A 252 1.34 0.29 -18.05
C TYR A 252 0.95 0.26 -16.56
N PHE A 253 1.69 -0.49 -15.73
CA PHE A 253 1.52 -0.57 -14.27
C PHE A 253 2.79 -0.11 -13.52
N GLY A 254 2.81 -0.16 -12.19
CA GLY A 254 3.96 0.11 -11.30
C GLY A 254 4.37 1.59 -11.13
N GLY A 255 3.82 2.51 -11.94
CA GLY A 255 4.09 3.94 -11.85
C GLY A 255 5.49 4.36 -12.32
N PRO A 256 6.00 5.52 -11.87
CA PRO A 256 7.24 6.10 -12.38
C PRO A 256 8.52 5.36 -11.95
N ILE A 257 8.51 4.64 -10.82
CA ILE A 257 9.72 3.97 -10.31
C ILE A 257 9.89 2.53 -10.82
N HIS A 258 8.82 1.95 -11.37
CA HIS A 258 8.89 0.66 -12.05
C HIS A 258 10.01 0.72 -13.10
N SER A 259 10.80 -0.36 -13.16
CA SER A 259 11.94 -0.46 -14.05
C SER A 259 12.05 -1.85 -14.64
N ASP A 260 12.44 -1.92 -15.91
CA ASP A 260 12.59 -3.17 -16.62
C ASP A 260 13.71 -3.09 -17.67
N LEU A 261 14.01 -4.24 -18.25
CA LEU A 261 14.91 -4.47 -19.36
C LEU A 261 14.50 -3.65 -20.58
N THR A 262 15.47 -2.99 -21.21
CA THR A 262 15.24 -2.16 -22.40
C THR A 262 15.93 -2.71 -23.64
N VAL A 263 17.23 -3.00 -23.58
CA VAL A 263 17.97 -3.53 -24.74
C VAL A 263 19.19 -4.35 -24.35
N ASP A 264 19.41 -5.48 -25.04
CA ASP A 264 20.60 -6.35 -24.87
C ASP A 264 21.18 -6.86 -26.20
N GLY A 265 20.73 -6.30 -27.32
CA GLY A 265 20.80 -6.92 -28.65
C GLY A 265 19.41 -7.28 -29.19
N ILE A 266 18.44 -7.47 -28.30
CA ILE A 266 17.01 -7.40 -28.54
C ILE A 266 16.50 -6.06 -27.99
N THR A 267 15.63 -5.35 -28.71
CA THR A 267 14.92 -4.16 -28.19
C THR A 267 13.60 -4.62 -27.57
N TYR A 268 13.41 -4.35 -26.29
CA TYR A 268 12.30 -4.86 -25.47
C TYR A 268 11.28 -3.77 -25.14
N ASN A 269 10.00 -4.03 -25.44
CA ASN A 269 8.92 -3.33 -24.76
C ASN A 269 8.35 -4.24 -23.66
N TYR A 270 8.86 -4.15 -22.42
CA TYR A 270 8.16 -4.79 -21.30
C TYR A 270 6.95 -3.93 -20.91
N ILE A 271 5.77 -4.44 -21.29
CA ILE A 271 4.48 -3.78 -21.08
C ILE A 271 3.96 -4.07 -19.67
N VAL A 272 4.19 -5.31 -19.22
CA VAL A 272 3.93 -5.78 -17.85
C VAL A 272 5.04 -6.78 -17.49
N SER A 273 5.60 -6.66 -16.29
CA SER A 273 6.37 -7.71 -15.64
C SER A 273 6.18 -7.63 -14.11
N ASN A 274 6.66 -8.65 -13.39
CA ASN A 274 7.02 -8.52 -11.97
C ASN A 274 8.54 -8.42 -11.79
N HIS A 275 9.26 -7.89 -12.78
CA HIS A 275 10.62 -7.43 -12.58
C HIS A 275 10.62 -6.24 -11.61
N HIS A 276 11.62 -6.23 -10.74
CA HIS A 276 11.84 -5.18 -9.75
C HIS A 276 10.70 -4.99 -8.73
N GLY A 277 9.81 -5.99 -8.59
CA GLY A 277 8.97 -6.21 -7.41
C GLY A 277 7.55 -5.68 -7.49
N ASP A 278 7.15 -5.13 -8.62
CA ASP A 278 5.76 -4.71 -8.82
C ASP A 278 4.86 -5.93 -9.08
N GLY A 279 3.63 -5.84 -8.59
CA GLY A 279 2.63 -6.88 -8.82
C GLY A 279 2.24 -6.96 -10.29
N THR A 280 1.57 -8.06 -10.67
CA THR A 280 1.00 -8.20 -12.02
C THR A 280 -0.50 -8.50 -11.99
N PRO A 281 -1.28 -7.95 -12.94
CA PRO A 281 -2.73 -8.04 -12.88
C PRO A 281 -3.21 -9.48 -13.08
N ASN A 282 -4.28 -9.84 -12.37
CA ASN A 282 -4.91 -11.15 -12.48
C ASN A 282 -5.73 -11.27 -13.77
N ILE A 283 -5.45 -12.30 -14.57
CA ILE A 283 -6.26 -12.69 -15.72
C ILE A 283 -7.48 -13.45 -15.20
N THR A 284 -8.61 -12.75 -15.12
CA THR A 284 -9.92 -13.28 -14.73
C THR A 284 -10.90 -13.24 -15.91
N HIS A 285 -12.02 -13.96 -15.81
CA HIS A 285 -13.10 -13.85 -16.78
C HIS A 285 -13.57 -12.39 -16.91
N GLY A 286 -13.59 -11.88 -18.14
CA GLY A 286 -13.91 -10.48 -18.42
C GLY A 286 -12.68 -9.54 -18.39
N TYR A 287 -11.46 -10.10 -18.22
CA TYR A 287 -10.23 -9.36 -18.49
C TYR A 287 -10.18 -8.99 -19.97
N ASP A 288 -10.03 -7.70 -20.27
CA ASP A 288 -9.86 -7.20 -21.63
C ASP A 288 -9.13 -5.85 -21.57
N ARG A 289 -7.90 -5.82 -22.09
CA ARG A 289 -7.04 -4.64 -22.01
C ARG A 289 -6.20 -4.47 -23.27
N THR A 290 -6.13 -3.24 -23.75
CA THR A 290 -5.23 -2.81 -24.82
C THR A 290 -4.17 -1.87 -24.24
N TYR A 291 -2.94 -2.07 -24.69
CA TYR A 291 -1.74 -1.36 -24.27
C TYR A 291 -1.14 -0.55 -25.41
N GLY A 292 -0.59 0.61 -25.07
CA GLY A 292 -0.06 1.59 -26.00
C GLY A 292 -1.00 2.77 -26.25
N PRO A 293 -0.66 3.63 -27.23
CA PRO A 293 0.32 3.38 -28.27
C PRO A 293 1.78 3.42 -27.79
N PHE A 294 2.60 2.63 -28.46
CA PHE A 294 4.06 2.76 -28.48
C PHE A 294 4.53 2.72 -29.95
N TYR A 295 5.72 3.24 -30.24
CA TYR A 295 6.17 3.46 -31.62
C TYR A 295 7.57 2.90 -31.84
N TYR A 296 7.71 1.98 -32.80
CA TYR A 296 9.02 1.48 -33.23
C TYR A 296 9.55 2.40 -34.34
N HIS A 297 10.45 3.33 -33.98
CA HIS A 297 11.06 4.30 -34.89
C HIS A 297 12.35 3.76 -35.50
N PHE A 298 12.47 3.85 -36.83
CA PHE A 298 13.70 3.55 -37.54
C PHE A 298 14.22 4.82 -38.20
N ASN A 299 15.49 5.14 -38.00
CA ASN A 299 16.12 6.31 -38.62
C ASN A 299 17.53 6.00 -39.14
N SER A 300 17.99 6.85 -40.05
CA SER A 300 19.23 6.67 -40.80
C SER A 300 19.90 8.04 -41.02
N GLY A 301 21.23 8.06 -41.12
CA GLY A 301 21.96 9.28 -41.42
C GLY A 301 23.45 9.04 -41.71
N LYS A 302 23.95 9.61 -42.81
CA LYS A 302 25.37 9.49 -43.17
C LYS A 302 26.25 10.25 -42.18
N GLY A 303 27.12 9.53 -41.47
CA GLY A 303 27.95 10.07 -40.38
C GLY A 303 27.16 10.55 -39.16
N ALA A 304 25.88 10.18 -39.01
CA ALA A 304 25.10 10.55 -37.83
C ALA A 304 25.59 9.78 -36.60
N SER A 305 25.60 10.43 -35.43
CA SER A 305 26.00 9.80 -34.17
C SER A 305 24.84 9.08 -33.47
N LEU A 306 25.16 8.18 -32.53
CA LEU A 306 24.19 7.56 -31.62
C LEU A 306 23.33 8.62 -30.94
N THR A 307 23.96 9.66 -30.39
CA THR A 307 23.27 10.80 -29.75
C THR A 307 22.33 11.51 -30.72
N THR A 308 22.72 11.68 -32.00
CA THR A 308 21.87 12.31 -33.03
C THR A 308 20.63 11.47 -33.32
N LEU A 309 20.80 10.18 -33.58
CA LEU A 309 19.70 9.28 -33.94
C LEU A 309 18.78 8.98 -32.74
N ARG A 310 19.31 8.89 -31.52
CA ARG A 310 18.50 8.76 -30.31
C ARG A 310 17.75 10.05 -29.99
N ALA A 311 18.39 11.22 -30.08
CA ALA A 311 17.72 12.50 -29.85
C ALA A 311 16.61 12.79 -30.87
N ASP A 312 16.67 12.20 -32.06
CA ASP A 312 15.57 12.20 -33.01
C ASP A 312 14.38 11.34 -32.53
N ALA A 313 14.63 10.12 -32.05
CA ALA A 313 13.62 9.25 -31.46
C ALA A 313 12.99 9.83 -30.16
N GLU A 314 13.80 10.42 -29.28
CA GLU A 314 13.37 11.01 -28.00
C GLU A 314 12.38 12.19 -28.17
N LYS A 315 12.34 12.86 -29.34
CA LYS A 315 11.35 13.91 -29.65
C LYS A 315 9.94 13.35 -29.82
N LEU A 316 9.84 12.09 -30.25
CA LEU A 316 8.58 11.42 -30.53
C LEU A 316 7.92 10.87 -29.24
N ALA A 317 8.65 10.90 -28.11
CA ALA A 317 8.17 10.50 -26.78
C ALA A 317 7.25 11.57 -26.14
N ASP A 318 6.25 12.02 -26.88
CA ASP A 318 5.21 12.98 -26.47
C ASP A 318 3.83 12.33 -26.70
N PRO A 319 2.98 12.22 -25.67
CA PRO A 319 1.65 11.60 -25.80
C PRO A 319 0.71 12.37 -26.75
N SER A 320 1.04 13.61 -27.11
CA SER A 320 0.30 14.46 -28.04
C SER A 320 0.79 14.40 -29.49
N TRP A 321 2.04 13.96 -29.75
CA TRP A 321 2.70 14.09 -31.06
C TRP A 321 1.87 13.56 -32.24
N ASN A 322 1.36 12.32 -32.16
CA ASN A 322 0.52 11.72 -33.20
C ASN A 322 -0.93 11.44 -32.72
N ALA A 323 -1.43 12.26 -31.79
CA ALA A 323 -2.75 12.09 -31.15
C ALA A 323 -3.93 12.06 -32.14
N ALA A 324 -3.90 12.87 -33.19
CA ALA A 324 -4.96 12.93 -34.19
C ALA A 324 -5.03 11.61 -35.00
N PHE A 325 -3.88 11.11 -35.46
CA PHE A 325 -3.80 9.84 -36.18
C PHE A 325 -4.30 8.67 -35.32
N TYR A 326 -3.97 8.64 -34.03
CA TYR A 326 -4.48 7.61 -33.11
C TYR A 326 -6.01 7.66 -32.94
N ASP A 327 -6.62 8.84 -33.01
CA ASP A 327 -8.09 8.98 -33.00
C ASP A 327 -8.70 8.49 -34.33
N ASP A 328 -8.07 8.78 -35.47
CA ASP A 328 -8.53 8.35 -36.81
C ASP A 328 -8.52 6.82 -36.99
N ILE A 329 -7.53 6.13 -36.43
CA ILE A 329 -7.44 4.65 -36.46
C ILE A 329 -8.17 3.96 -35.30
N ALA A 330 -8.74 4.71 -34.34
CA ALA A 330 -9.31 4.17 -33.10
C ALA A 330 -10.39 3.11 -33.33
N GLN A 331 -11.15 3.21 -34.42
CA GLN A 331 -12.16 2.23 -34.84
C GLN A 331 -11.59 0.81 -35.07
N HIS A 332 -10.28 0.68 -35.30
CA HIS A 332 -9.58 -0.59 -35.48
C HIS A 332 -8.87 -1.08 -34.22
N VAL A 333 -8.78 -0.25 -33.16
CA VAL A 333 -8.01 -0.53 -31.94
C VAL A 333 -8.97 -0.68 -30.76
N PRO A 334 -9.37 -1.92 -30.38
CA PRO A 334 -10.32 -2.13 -29.29
C PRO A 334 -9.83 -1.48 -27.99
N ASN A 335 -10.76 -0.95 -27.20
CA ASN A 335 -10.49 -0.32 -25.90
C ASN A 335 -9.54 0.89 -25.92
N TYR A 336 -9.15 1.41 -27.09
CA TYR A 336 -8.43 2.68 -27.16
C TYR A 336 -9.33 3.85 -26.74
N VAL A 337 -8.82 4.71 -25.87
CA VAL A 337 -9.51 5.94 -25.44
C VAL A 337 -8.95 7.11 -26.22
N THR A 338 -9.76 7.63 -27.13
CA THR A 338 -9.46 8.79 -27.99
C THR A 338 -9.31 10.09 -27.21
N THR A 339 -8.84 11.14 -27.87
CA THR A 339 -8.75 12.50 -27.29
C THR A 339 -10.08 12.98 -26.73
N SER A 340 -11.21 12.63 -27.33
CA SER A 340 -12.54 13.01 -26.84
C SER A 340 -12.94 12.36 -25.51
N GLY A 341 -12.29 11.26 -25.11
CA GLY A 341 -12.42 10.61 -23.80
C GLY A 341 -11.38 11.07 -22.76
N ARG A 342 -10.54 12.06 -23.10
CA ARG A 342 -9.43 12.55 -22.28
C ARG A 342 -9.60 14.03 -21.94
N GLY A 343 -8.96 14.46 -20.86
CA GLY A 343 -8.90 15.83 -20.39
C GLY A 343 -7.49 16.22 -19.97
N THR A 344 -7.36 17.37 -19.32
CA THR A 344 -6.10 17.86 -18.76
C THR A 344 -6.22 17.98 -17.25
N PHE A 345 -5.29 17.37 -16.52
CA PHE A 345 -5.13 17.56 -15.07
C PHE A 345 -4.22 18.75 -14.80
N LYS A 346 -4.53 19.53 -13.76
CA LYS A 346 -3.71 20.66 -13.30
C LYS A 346 -3.68 20.69 -11.78
N ALA A 347 -2.52 20.97 -11.20
CA ALA A 347 -2.40 21.21 -9.77
C ALA A 347 -1.45 22.37 -9.45
N LYS A 348 -1.63 22.91 -8.24
CA LYS A 348 -0.74 23.86 -7.59
C LYS A 348 -0.46 23.33 -6.19
N ILE A 349 0.79 22.94 -5.94
CA ILE A 349 1.21 22.23 -4.74
C ILE A 349 2.24 23.09 -4.02
N ASN A 350 1.92 23.50 -2.79
CA ASN A 350 2.93 24.06 -1.89
C ASN A 350 3.81 22.93 -1.39
N LEU A 351 5.07 22.90 -1.83
CA LEU A 351 6.05 21.85 -1.51
C LEU A 351 6.78 22.13 -0.18
N PRO A 352 7.25 21.08 0.53
CA PRO A 352 8.16 21.23 1.66
C PRO A 352 9.48 21.89 1.27
N LYS A 353 10.11 22.60 2.22
CA LYS A 353 11.42 23.20 2.01
C LYS A 353 12.47 22.10 1.81
N GLY A 354 13.24 22.20 0.73
CA GLY A 354 14.30 21.24 0.40
C GLY A 354 13.88 20.15 -0.58
N ALA A 355 12.62 20.12 -1.01
CA ALA A 355 12.14 19.20 -2.03
C ALA A 355 12.89 19.40 -3.35
N THR A 356 13.50 18.32 -3.86
CA THR A 356 14.15 18.30 -5.19
C THR A 356 13.49 17.26 -6.10
N LYS A 357 13.50 17.50 -7.41
CA LYS A 357 12.79 16.68 -8.42
C LYS A 357 11.36 16.25 -8.00
N PRO A 358 10.50 17.19 -7.54
CA PRO A 358 9.14 16.87 -7.12
C PRO A 358 8.29 16.36 -8.29
N ILE A 359 7.49 15.32 -8.06
CA ILE A 359 6.66 14.65 -9.08
C ILE A 359 5.24 14.46 -8.56
N ALA A 360 4.26 14.65 -9.44
CA ALA A 360 2.88 14.22 -9.19
C ALA A 360 2.58 12.95 -9.99
N VAL A 361 1.98 11.97 -9.34
CA VAL A 361 1.51 10.71 -9.94
C VAL A 361 -0.01 10.65 -9.79
N LEU A 362 -0.70 10.32 -10.88
CA LEU A 362 -2.11 9.95 -10.89
C LEU A 362 -2.20 8.43 -11.07
N SER A 363 -2.82 7.75 -10.11
CA SER A 363 -3.05 6.29 -10.12
C SER A 363 -4.48 5.93 -9.71
N VAL A 364 -4.81 4.64 -9.63
CA VAL A 364 -6.09 4.17 -9.08
C VAL A 364 -6.29 4.70 -7.64
N SER A 365 -7.53 5.05 -7.29
CA SER A 365 -7.87 5.52 -5.94
C SER A 365 -7.79 4.38 -4.90
N GLY A 366 -7.35 4.68 -3.69
CA GLY A 366 -7.24 3.73 -2.56
C GLY A 366 -5.87 3.05 -2.41
N TYR A 367 -5.14 2.82 -3.50
CA TYR A 367 -3.90 2.03 -3.52
C TYR A 367 -2.64 2.89 -3.73
N ASP A 368 -1.46 2.43 -3.33
CA ASP A 368 -0.21 3.10 -3.72
C ASP A 368 -0.01 2.98 -5.25
N PHE A 369 0.76 3.89 -5.86
CA PHE A 369 0.93 3.89 -7.32
C PHE A 369 1.70 2.67 -7.84
N GLN A 370 2.51 2.04 -6.97
CA GLN A 370 3.23 0.77 -7.25
C GLN A 370 2.31 -0.45 -7.25
N ALA A 371 1.09 -0.33 -6.71
CA ALA A 371 0.10 -1.40 -6.56
C ALA A 371 -1.16 -1.13 -7.41
N ASN A 372 -1.00 -0.50 -8.57
CA ASN A 372 -2.11 -0.06 -9.41
C ASN A 372 -2.68 -1.18 -10.30
N GLU A 373 -1.97 -2.29 -10.46
CA GLU A 373 -2.40 -3.52 -11.13
C GLU A 373 -3.57 -4.24 -10.45
N ILE A 374 -3.82 -3.94 -9.17
CA ILE A 374 -4.98 -4.45 -8.42
C ILE A 374 -6.30 -4.10 -9.14
N ASP A 375 -6.35 -2.94 -9.80
CA ASP A 375 -7.37 -2.64 -10.79
C ASP A 375 -6.82 -2.91 -12.20
N THR A 376 -7.26 -4.01 -12.81
CA THR A 376 -6.86 -4.40 -14.17
C THR A 376 -7.25 -3.37 -15.25
N LYS A 377 -8.12 -2.41 -14.92
CA LYS A 377 -8.55 -1.29 -15.76
C LYS A 377 -7.90 0.05 -15.37
N ALA A 378 -6.95 0.04 -14.43
CA ALA A 378 -6.23 1.24 -14.02
C ALA A 378 -5.51 1.92 -15.19
N TYR A 379 -5.38 3.24 -15.08
CA TYR A 379 -4.50 4.05 -15.91
C TYR A 379 -3.61 4.87 -15.00
N GLN A 380 -2.40 5.17 -15.46
CA GLN A 380 -1.40 5.92 -14.69
C GLN A 380 -0.87 7.12 -15.46
N TYR A 381 -0.56 8.21 -14.76
CA TYR A 381 0.04 9.40 -15.36
C TYR A 381 1.00 10.03 -14.37
N TRP A 382 2.04 10.73 -14.85
CA TRP A 382 2.88 11.54 -13.98
C TRP A 382 3.50 12.72 -14.73
N GLY A 383 4.08 13.64 -13.96
CA GLY A 383 4.90 14.72 -14.48
C GLY A 383 5.66 15.43 -13.35
N ASP A 384 6.74 16.11 -13.71
CA ASP A 384 7.51 16.90 -12.75
C ASP A 384 6.79 18.21 -12.41
N ILE A 385 6.73 18.49 -11.11
CA ILE A 385 6.17 19.72 -10.57
C ILE A 385 7.22 20.82 -10.74
N GLN A 386 6.79 21.94 -11.32
CA GLN A 386 7.65 23.08 -11.59
C GLN A 386 8.12 23.75 -10.29
N SER A 387 9.18 24.56 -10.37
CA SER A 387 9.77 25.24 -9.19
C SER A 387 8.80 26.19 -8.47
N ASP A 388 7.74 26.65 -9.14
CA ASP A 388 6.67 27.45 -8.55
C ASP A 388 5.57 26.61 -7.88
N GLY A 389 5.67 25.27 -7.91
CA GLY A 389 4.69 24.31 -7.42
C GLY A 389 3.57 23.97 -8.41
N SER A 390 3.60 24.46 -9.66
CA SER A 390 2.58 24.14 -10.66
C SER A 390 2.88 22.86 -11.44
N ILE A 391 1.82 22.19 -11.91
CA ILE A 391 1.91 21.05 -12.83
C ILE A 391 0.71 21.00 -13.76
N THR A 392 0.94 20.55 -15.00
CA THR A 392 -0.10 20.22 -15.98
C THR A 392 0.24 18.87 -16.60
N ILE A 393 -0.71 17.92 -16.56
CA ILE A 393 -0.59 16.62 -17.22
C ILE A 393 -1.69 16.57 -18.31
N PRO A 394 -1.32 16.57 -19.61
CA PRO A 394 -2.28 16.50 -20.71
C PRO A 394 -2.78 15.07 -20.93
N ARG A 395 -3.86 14.93 -21.72
CA ARG A 395 -4.37 13.64 -22.24
C ARG A 395 -4.70 12.59 -21.16
N VAL A 396 -5.01 13.01 -19.93
CA VAL A 396 -5.45 12.11 -18.85
C VAL A 396 -6.85 11.60 -19.17
N LYS A 397 -7.05 10.27 -19.21
CA LYS A 397 -8.36 9.64 -19.40
C LYS A 397 -9.36 10.14 -18.36
N ALA A 398 -10.63 10.30 -18.75
CA ALA A 398 -11.65 10.68 -17.79
C ALA A 398 -11.87 9.56 -16.74
N GLY A 399 -11.96 9.95 -15.46
CA GLY A 399 -12.01 9.02 -14.35
C GLY A 399 -11.70 9.68 -13.00
N ASN A 400 -11.63 8.86 -11.95
CA ASN A 400 -11.22 9.26 -10.60
C ASN A 400 -9.85 8.69 -10.28
N TYR A 401 -8.94 9.53 -9.79
CA TYR A 401 -7.55 9.18 -9.54
C TYR A 401 -7.14 9.48 -8.10
N ARG A 402 -6.18 8.73 -7.57
CA ARG A 402 -5.32 9.19 -6.48
C ARG A 402 -4.25 10.10 -7.05
N LEU A 403 -4.09 11.29 -6.47
CA LEU A 403 -2.91 12.12 -6.61
C LEU A 403 -1.92 11.75 -5.50
N THR A 404 -0.77 11.21 -5.88
CA THR A 404 0.38 11.05 -4.99
C THR A 404 1.46 12.04 -5.39
N VAL A 405 2.08 12.71 -4.41
CA VAL A 405 3.20 13.65 -4.64
C VAL A 405 4.35 13.30 -3.71
N TYR A 406 5.53 13.09 -4.30
CA TYR A 406 6.78 12.89 -3.58
C TYR A 406 7.91 13.72 -4.22
N ALA A 407 9.03 13.84 -3.53
CA ALA A 407 10.21 14.56 -3.97
C ALA A 407 11.45 14.06 -3.23
N ASP A 408 12.55 13.96 -3.97
CA ASP A 408 13.87 13.60 -3.48
C ASP A 408 14.27 14.55 -2.31
N GLY A 409 14.74 13.97 -1.21
CA GLY A 409 15.21 14.67 0.00
C GLY A 409 14.16 14.86 1.10
N ILE A 410 12.88 14.54 0.84
CA ILE A 410 11.77 14.68 1.79
C ILE A 410 11.20 13.33 2.22
N PHE A 411 11.05 13.12 3.53
CA PHE A 411 10.37 11.93 4.06
C PHE A 411 8.85 11.98 3.86
N GLY A 412 8.29 10.82 3.50
CA GLY A 412 6.87 10.61 3.24
C GLY A 412 6.39 11.15 1.88
N GLN A 413 5.09 11.07 1.64
CA GLN A 413 4.44 11.55 0.41
C GLN A 413 3.09 12.18 0.72
N TYR A 414 2.65 13.13 -0.09
CA TYR A 414 1.27 13.65 -0.05
C TYR A 414 0.37 12.75 -0.88
N VAL A 415 -0.84 12.48 -0.38
CA VAL A 415 -1.84 11.63 -1.05
C VAL A 415 -3.21 12.29 -0.97
N GLN A 416 -3.93 12.32 -2.09
CA GLN A 416 -5.35 12.70 -2.15
C GLN A 416 -6.10 11.78 -3.12
N ASP A 417 -7.08 11.04 -2.62
CA ASP A 417 -7.98 10.21 -3.43
C ASP A 417 -9.10 11.00 -4.13
N ASN A 418 -9.74 10.36 -5.11
CA ASN A 418 -10.95 10.85 -5.80
C ASN A 418 -10.76 12.19 -6.54
N ILE A 419 -9.58 12.42 -7.12
CA ILE A 419 -9.33 13.48 -8.10
C ILE A 419 -10.08 13.13 -9.40
N THR A 420 -11.22 13.79 -9.64
CA THR A 420 -11.97 13.61 -10.88
C THR A 420 -11.34 14.38 -12.04
N VAL A 421 -11.03 13.68 -13.12
CA VAL A 421 -10.69 14.24 -14.43
C VAL A 421 -11.86 14.03 -15.38
N LYS A 422 -12.35 15.12 -15.99
CA LYS A 422 -13.41 15.12 -17.00
C LYS A 422 -12.82 15.24 -18.40
N ALA A 423 -13.47 14.58 -19.35
CA ALA A 423 -13.12 14.62 -20.77
C ALA A 423 -13.47 15.97 -21.42
N GLY A 424 -12.75 16.34 -22.48
CA GLY A 424 -13.07 17.48 -23.34
C GLY A 424 -12.95 18.87 -22.71
N VAL A 425 -12.51 18.97 -21.45
CA VAL A 425 -12.39 20.25 -20.71
C VAL A 425 -11.05 20.36 -19.98
N ALA A 426 -10.63 21.60 -19.74
CA ALA A 426 -9.60 21.88 -18.74
C ALA A 426 -10.22 21.68 -17.34
N ASN A 427 -9.66 20.75 -16.56
CA ASN A 427 -10.17 20.51 -15.20
C ASN A 427 -9.76 21.64 -14.24
N PRO A 428 -10.55 21.88 -13.17
CA PRO A 428 -10.18 22.83 -12.12
C PRO A 428 -8.79 22.53 -11.55
N VAL A 429 -8.04 23.56 -11.18
CA VAL A 429 -6.72 23.40 -10.57
C VAL A 429 -6.88 22.83 -9.16
N VAL A 430 -6.33 21.64 -8.93
CA VAL A 430 -6.24 21.04 -7.59
C VAL A 430 -5.21 21.82 -6.77
N ASN A 431 -5.63 22.39 -5.65
CA ASN A 431 -4.75 23.14 -4.76
C ASN A 431 -4.41 22.29 -3.54
N ALA A 432 -3.13 22.02 -3.34
CA ALA A 432 -2.63 21.15 -2.28
C ALA A 432 -1.49 21.82 -1.50
N THR A 433 -1.28 21.38 -0.26
CA THR A 433 -0.10 21.74 0.53
C THR A 433 0.46 20.47 1.14
N TRP A 434 1.65 20.08 0.67
CA TRP A 434 2.37 18.96 1.23
C TRP A 434 3.26 19.48 2.38
N LYS A 435 3.17 18.81 3.51
CA LYS A 435 4.06 18.98 4.66
C LYS A 435 4.91 17.73 4.77
N GLU A 436 6.23 17.90 4.89
CA GLU A 436 7.16 16.81 5.18
C GLU A 436 6.67 15.99 6.37
N GLU A 437 6.83 14.68 6.26
CA GLU A 437 6.54 13.77 7.34
C GLU A 437 7.63 13.83 8.43
N SER A 438 7.23 14.04 9.68
CA SER A 438 8.12 14.07 10.83
C SER A 438 7.41 13.58 12.08
N ALA A 439 8.09 12.74 12.87
CA ALA A 439 7.68 12.26 14.17
C ALA A 439 8.19 13.14 15.34
N GLY A 440 9.15 14.04 15.12
CA GLY A 440 9.64 14.90 16.21
C GLY A 440 10.75 15.87 15.84
N LYS A 441 11.86 15.80 16.56
CA LYS A 441 13.11 16.47 16.22
C LYS A 441 14.06 15.42 15.63
N GLU A 442 14.43 15.57 14.37
CA GLU A 442 15.51 14.79 13.77
C GLU A 442 16.79 14.91 14.60
N LEU A 443 17.31 13.75 15.02
CA LEU A 443 18.59 13.61 15.70
C LEU A 443 19.69 13.39 14.67
N TRP A 444 19.40 12.53 13.69
CA TRP A 444 20.21 12.28 12.51
C TRP A 444 19.38 11.60 11.41
N ARG A 445 19.88 11.70 10.17
CA ARG A 445 19.49 10.87 9.04
C ARG A 445 20.71 10.19 8.43
N LEU A 446 20.51 9.05 7.77
CA LEU A 446 21.47 8.32 6.96
C LEU A 446 20.75 8.01 5.64
N GLY A 447 21.36 8.41 4.52
CA GLY A 447 20.72 8.36 3.21
C GLY A 447 19.80 9.55 2.92
N THR A 448 19.33 9.59 1.68
CA THR A 448 18.50 10.61 1.07
C THR A 448 17.18 9.94 0.70
N PRO A 449 16.02 10.40 1.19
CA PRO A 449 14.75 9.80 0.80
C PRO A 449 14.44 10.21 -0.63
N ASP A 450 14.91 9.42 -1.59
CA ASP A 450 14.76 9.60 -3.05
C ASP A 450 14.26 8.36 -3.78
N LYS A 451 13.97 7.30 -3.00
CA LYS A 451 13.50 5.97 -3.40
C LYS A 451 14.58 5.05 -3.96
N THR A 452 15.86 5.40 -3.86
CA THR A 452 16.97 4.60 -4.41
C THR A 452 18.01 4.24 -3.35
N ALA A 453 18.77 3.17 -3.59
CA ALA A 453 19.97 2.84 -2.80
C ALA A 453 21.25 3.51 -3.37
N GLY A 454 21.08 4.69 -3.96
CA GLY A 454 22.01 5.26 -4.94
C GLY A 454 23.33 5.79 -4.38
N GLU A 455 23.32 6.46 -3.23
CA GLU A 455 24.52 7.08 -2.65
C GLU A 455 25.42 6.12 -1.88
N PHE A 456 24.99 4.87 -1.71
CA PHE A 456 25.71 3.84 -0.97
C PHE A 456 26.86 3.26 -1.79
N ARG A 457 27.79 2.55 -1.13
CA ARG A 457 28.88 1.84 -1.79
C ARG A 457 28.32 0.87 -2.83
N HIS A 458 28.89 0.89 -4.03
CA HIS A 458 28.45 0.14 -5.21
C HIS A 458 27.07 0.54 -5.78
N GLY A 459 26.53 1.69 -5.38
CA GLY A 459 25.40 2.36 -6.03
C GLY A 459 25.83 3.19 -7.26
N PHE A 460 25.46 4.47 -7.30
CA PHE A 460 25.79 5.47 -8.34
C PHE A 460 27.27 5.89 -8.39
N THR A 461 28.18 5.12 -7.80
CA THR A 461 29.63 5.33 -7.98
C THR A 461 30.01 4.85 -9.38
N PRO A 462 30.59 5.69 -10.26
CA PRO A 462 31.01 5.25 -11.59
C PRO A 462 32.29 4.41 -11.54
N ASP A 463 32.38 3.30 -12.27
CA ASP A 463 33.61 2.48 -12.33
C ASP A 463 34.74 3.24 -13.08
N PRO A 464 35.85 3.62 -12.41
CA PRO A 464 36.95 4.32 -13.06
C PRO A 464 37.79 3.44 -13.99
N LYS A 465 37.62 2.11 -13.96
CA LYS A 465 38.41 1.14 -14.75
C LYS A 465 37.92 1.00 -16.20
N LYS A 466 36.76 1.57 -16.53
CA LYS A 466 36.01 1.35 -17.77
C LYS A 466 35.75 2.70 -18.44
N SER A 467 35.98 2.82 -19.75
CA SER A 467 36.02 4.15 -20.38
C SER A 467 34.67 4.85 -20.53
N LEU A 468 33.54 4.14 -20.40
CA LEU A 468 32.20 4.76 -20.34
C LEU A 468 31.71 4.96 -18.89
N HIS A 469 32.49 4.58 -17.89
CA HIS A 469 32.21 4.79 -16.47
C HIS A 469 30.76 4.42 -16.05
N PRO A 470 30.30 3.18 -16.29
CA PRO A 470 28.98 2.77 -15.83
C PRO A 470 28.92 2.81 -14.30
N ASP A 471 27.73 3.14 -13.76
CA ASP A 471 27.47 3.06 -12.33
C ASP A 471 27.72 1.62 -11.81
N GLU A 472 28.37 1.47 -10.66
CA GLU A 472 28.83 0.17 -10.14
C GLU A 472 27.69 -0.85 -9.95
N TYR A 473 26.47 -0.42 -9.62
CA TYR A 473 25.30 -1.31 -9.51
C TYR A 473 24.88 -1.96 -10.85
N ARG A 474 25.26 -1.37 -11.98
CA ARG A 474 24.98 -1.90 -13.33
C ARG A 474 25.93 -3.02 -13.74
N ILE A 475 27.01 -3.21 -12.99
CA ILE A 475 27.91 -4.35 -13.12
C ILE A 475 27.27 -5.55 -12.38
N TYR A 476 27.59 -6.77 -12.82
CA TYR A 476 27.17 -7.99 -12.12
C TYR A 476 27.53 -7.93 -10.63
N TRP A 477 26.53 -7.99 -9.75
CA TRP A 477 26.69 -7.79 -8.28
C TRP A 477 27.83 -8.62 -7.68
N GLY A 478 28.05 -9.85 -8.15
CA GLY A 478 29.10 -10.74 -7.65
C GLY A 478 30.52 -10.30 -8.00
N TYR A 479 30.70 -9.25 -8.80
CA TYR A 479 31.98 -8.56 -8.96
C TYR A 479 32.39 -7.80 -7.69
N HIS A 480 31.42 -7.29 -6.94
CA HIS A 480 31.63 -6.55 -5.68
C HIS A 480 31.52 -7.52 -4.50
N ASP A 481 32.66 -7.86 -3.90
CA ASP A 481 32.77 -8.94 -2.93
C ASP A 481 32.55 -8.45 -1.49
N PHE A 482 31.28 -8.35 -1.08
CA PHE A 482 30.88 -7.80 0.23
C PHE A 482 31.68 -8.34 1.44
N PRO A 483 32.03 -9.64 1.57
CA PRO A 483 32.87 -10.13 2.68
C PRO A 483 34.32 -9.61 2.67
N THR A 484 34.83 -9.14 1.53
CA THR A 484 36.14 -8.47 1.43
C THR A 484 36.02 -6.98 1.75
N ASP A 485 34.93 -6.32 1.32
CA ASP A 485 34.67 -4.91 1.65
C ASP A 485 34.28 -4.72 3.14
N PHE A 486 33.56 -5.69 3.70
CA PHE A 486 32.97 -5.66 5.05
C PHE A 486 33.22 -6.99 5.81
N PRO A 487 34.47 -7.37 6.11
CA PRO A 487 34.81 -8.65 6.75
C PRO A 487 34.22 -8.83 8.17
N ASN A 488 33.86 -7.72 8.82
CA ASN A 488 33.21 -7.68 10.13
C ASN A 488 31.76 -7.16 10.07
N GLY A 489 31.15 -7.18 8.88
CA GLY A 489 29.85 -6.55 8.62
C GLY A 489 29.93 -5.01 8.56
N VAL A 490 28.79 -4.37 8.30
CA VAL A 490 28.68 -2.90 8.31
C VAL A 490 28.65 -2.40 9.75
N ASN A 491 29.56 -1.48 10.08
CA ASN A 491 29.66 -0.85 11.39
C ASN A 491 29.79 0.68 11.24
N PHE A 492 28.67 1.30 10.86
CA PHE A 492 28.60 2.71 10.50
C PHE A 492 28.54 3.61 11.74
N THR A 493 29.23 4.75 11.73
CA THR A 493 29.14 5.75 12.81
C THR A 493 28.67 7.10 12.27
N ILE A 494 27.50 7.55 12.73
CA ILE A 494 26.88 8.82 12.35
C ILE A 494 27.88 9.98 12.60
N GLY A 495 28.08 10.80 11.58
CA GLY A 495 29.00 11.95 11.62
C GLY A 495 30.50 11.61 11.55
N LYS A 496 30.88 10.33 11.35
CA LYS A 496 32.29 9.90 11.18
C LYS A 496 32.49 9.02 9.94
N SER A 497 31.59 8.06 9.70
CA SER A 497 31.62 7.17 8.54
C SER A 497 31.17 7.86 7.25
N ASN A 498 31.67 7.38 6.12
CA ASN A 498 31.33 7.85 4.78
C ASN A 498 30.30 6.92 4.14
N ILE A 499 29.12 7.45 3.82
CA ILE A 499 27.98 6.70 3.27
C ILE A 499 28.29 5.94 1.97
N ALA A 500 29.13 6.50 1.09
CA ALA A 500 29.52 5.90 -0.19
C ALA A 500 30.64 4.85 -0.07
N LYS A 501 31.11 4.55 1.15
CA LYS A 501 32.23 3.62 1.40
C LYS A 501 31.95 2.61 2.50
N ASP A 502 31.30 3.05 3.56
CA ASP A 502 31.14 2.32 4.83
C ASP A 502 29.71 1.74 4.99
N TRP A 503 28.88 1.86 3.95
CA TRP A 503 27.53 1.30 3.86
C TRP A 503 27.31 0.73 2.47
N ASN A 504 26.94 -0.55 2.35
CA ASN A 504 26.71 -1.18 1.05
C ASN A 504 25.28 -0.94 0.54
N TYR A 505 25.08 -0.89 -0.78
CA TYR A 505 23.74 -0.71 -1.37
C TYR A 505 22.78 -1.90 -1.10
N ILE A 506 23.30 -3.10 -0.83
CA ILE A 506 22.53 -4.30 -0.46
C ILE A 506 22.97 -4.82 0.92
N HIS A 507 22.00 -5.07 1.81
CA HIS A 507 22.17 -5.78 3.08
C HIS A 507 21.71 -7.23 2.96
N TRP A 508 22.65 -8.16 3.14
CA TRP A 508 22.50 -9.59 2.89
C TRP A 508 22.25 -10.39 4.16
N SER A 509 21.36 -11.39 4.15
CA SER A 509 21.31 -12.42 5.19
C SER A 509 22.52 -13.36 5.15
N VAL A 510 23.00 -13.63 3.92
CA VAL A 510 24.10 -14.51 3.53
C VAL A 510 24.69 -13.90 2.26
N PHE A 511 26.01 -13.93 2.06
CA PHE A 511 26.61 -13.52 0.80
C PHE A 511 27.08 -14.72 -0.02
N GLY A 512 26.68 -14.76 -1.29
CA GLY A 512 27.06 -15.82 -2.22
C GLY A 512 26.28 -17.15 -2.06
N PRO A 513 26.65 -18.19 -2.81
CA PRO A 513 27.78 -18.23 -3.75
C PRO A 513 27.55 -17.33 -4.97
N SER A 514 28.64 -16.97 -5.65
CA SER A 514 28.67 -16.18 -6.88
C SER A 514 29.68 -16.77 -7.87
N TYR A 515 29.80 -16.20 -9.07
CA TYR A 515 30.83 -16.60 -10.02
C TYR A 515 32.26 -16.44 -9.44
N THR A 516 32.51 -15.36 -8.70
CA THR A 516 33.81 -15.01 -8.09
C THR A 516 34.05 -15.73 -6.76
N ARG A 517 33.00 -15.98 -5.97
CA ARG A 517 33.08 -16.60 -4.64
C ARG A 517 32.27 -17.90 -4.58
N LYS A 518 32.97 -19.05 -4.61
CA LYS A 518 32.34 -20.38 -4.74
C LYS A 518 31.54 -20.86 -3.52
N ASN A 519 31.81 -20.33 -2.34
CA ASN A 519 31.13 -20.71 -1.09
C ASN A 519 30.31 -19.54 -0.55
N ALA A 520 29.10 -19.82 -0.05
CA ALA A 520 28.35 -18.86 0.75
C ALA A 520 29.13 -18.46 2.02
N VAL A 521 28.94 -17.23 2.48
CA VAL A 521 29.45 -16.69 3.73
C VAL A 521 28.26 -16.20 4.55
N TRP A 522 28.15 -16.64 5.80
CA TRP A 522 27.09 -16.26 6.75
C TRP A 522 27.62 -15.38 7.90
N ASP A 523 28.89 -15.54 8.26
CA ASP A 523 29.50 -14.82 9.38
C ASP A 523 29.53 -13.30 9.12
N ASN A 524 29.05 -12.52 10.09
CA ASN A 524 28.97 -11.05 10.06
C ASN A 524 28.15 -10.42 8.91
N MET A 525 27.30 -11.19 8.21
CA MET A 525 26.55 -10.66 7.05
C MET A 525 25.27 -9.92 7.45
N ASN A 526 24.43 -10.59 8.27
CA ASN A 526 23.03 -10.26 8.50
C ASN A 526 22.75 -9.17 9.55
N ASN A 527 23.79 -8.66 10.20
CA ASN A 527 23.69 -7.67 11.28
C ASN A 527 24.51 -6.43 10.95
N TRP A 528 23.84 -5.32 10.69
CA TRP A 528 24.46 -4.03 10.39
C TRP A 528 24.28 -3.07 11.56
N THR A 529 25.36 -2.47 12.04
CA THR A 529 25.34 -1.60 13.22
C THR A 529 25.47 -0.13 12.84
N ILE A 530 24.58 0.70 13.37
CA ILE A 530 24.64 2.16 13.33
C ILE A 530 24.96 2.67 14.73
N ASN A 531 26.12 3.32 14.87
CA ASN A 531 26.57 3.97 16.11
C ASN A 531 26.33 5.47 16.06
N PHE A 532 25.93 6.07 17.18
CA PHE A 532 25.81 7.52 17.31
C PHE A 532 25.98 7.97 18.76
N ASP A 533 26.48 9.18 18.93
CA ASP A 533 26.51 9.84 20.24
C ASP A 533 25.23 10.65 20.44
N TYR A 534 24.57 10.47 21.59
CA TYR A 534 23.35 11.18 21.96
C TYR A 534 23.53 11.93 23.28
N SER A 535 23.38 13.26 23.24
CA SER A 535 23.32 14.07 24.45
C SER A 535 21.90 14.11 24.98
N ARG A 536 21.61 13.24 25.97
CA ARG A 536 20.30 13.16 26.61
C ARG A 536 20.14 14.34 27.56
N LYS A 537 19.46 15.39 27.11
CA LYS A 537 18.85 16.36 28.04
C LYS A 537 17.82 15.62 28.89
N ALA A 538 17.63 16.03 30.16
CA ALA A 538 16.82 15.31 31.14
C ALA A 538 15.45 14.88 30.57
N SER A 539 15.34 13.62 30.15
CA SER A 539 14.18 13.16 29.40
C SER A 539 13.01 12.93 30.35
N LYS A 540 11.80 13.10 29.83
CA LYS A 540 10.59 12.72 30.54
C LYS A 540 10.54 11.20 30.62
N ALA A 541 9.90 10.63 31.65
CA ALA A 541 9.73 9.18 31.79
C ALA A 541 8.98 8.55 30.60
N ASP A 542 8.22 9.37 29.85
CA ASP A 542 7.18 8.96 28.92
C ASP A 542 7.48 9.38 27.46
N SER A 543 8.69 9.84 27.14
CA SER A 543 9.02 10.30 25.79
C SER A 543 9.34 9.14 24.83
N THR A 544 9.03 9.34 23.55
CA THR A 544 9.14 8.33 22.49
C THR A 544 10.17 8.77 21.45
N ALA A 545 11.03 7.85 21.03
CA ALA A 545 11.83 7.99 19.84
C ALA A 545 11.17 7.22 18.68
N THR A 546 11.33 7.72 17.45
CA THR A 546 10.85 7.05 16.23
C THR A 546 12.03 6.86 15.30
N PHE A 547 12.29 5.60 14.91
CA PHE A 547 13.22 5.27 13.85
C PHE A 547 12.42 4.93 12.60
N THR A 548 12.55 5.78 11.58
CA THR A 548 11.93 5.59 10.27
C THR A 548 12.89 4.84 9.38
N VAL A 549 12.43 3.75 8.77
CA VAL A 549 13.16 2.95 7.79
C VAL A 549 12.43 3.09 6.45
N GLN A 550 13.13 3.50 5.40
CA GLN A 550 12.68 3.37 4.02
C GLN A 550 13.63 2.42 3.28
N LEU A 551 13.04 1.52 2.49
CA LEU A 551 13.75 0.57 1.63
C LEU A 551 13.49 0.92 0.17
N ALA A 552 14.56 1.00 -0.61
CA ALA A 552 14.50 1.06 -2.06
C ALA A 552 14.01 -0.27 -2.66
N GLY A 553 14.19 -1.39 -1.94
CA GLY A 553 13.66 -2.72 -2.31
C GLY A 553 13.99 -3.81 -1.29
N ALA A 554 13.39 -4.98 -1.45
CA ALA A 554 13.69 -6.18 -0.66
C ALA A 554 13.52 -7.47 -1.48
N LYS A 555 14.39 -8.47 -1.29
CA LYS A 555 14.21 -9.85 -1.77
C LYS A 555 13.77 -10.73 -0.62
N THR A 556 12.58 -11.31 -0.69
CA THR A 556 12.17 -12.44 0.15
C THR A 556 12.38 -13.76 -0.60
N ALA A 557 12.08 -14.91 0.03
CA ALA A 557 12.15 -16.20 -0.64
C ALA A 557 11.13 -16.42 -1.78
N SER A 558 10.23 -15.45 -1.98
CA SER A 558 9.33 -15.42 -3.12
C SER A 558 10.01 -14.86 -4.38
N GLY A 559 11.20 -14.27 -4.29
CA GLY A 559 11.96 -13.78 -5.46
C GLY A 559 11.13 -12.80 -6.30
N ASN A 560 11.00 -13.09 -7.61
CA ASN A 560 10.03 -12.45 -8.52
C ASN A 560 8.89 -13.42 -8.89
N THR A 561 8.48 -14.31 -7.99
CA THR A 561 7.34 -15.21 -8.25
C THR A 561 6.04 -14.69 -7.66
N ASP A 562 6.14 -13.88 -6.58
CA ASP A 562 5.00 -13.44 -5.78
C ASP A 562 4.14 -14.64 -5.36
N VAL A 563 4.80 -15.69 -4.84
CA VAL A 563 4.19 -16.90 -4.31
C VAL A 563 4.73 -17.19 -2.92
N ASP A 564 3.83 -17.46 -1.98
CA ASP A 564 4.19 -18.02 -0.67
C ASP A 564 4.55 -19.50 -0.81
N ASN A 565 5.85 -19.77 -0.97
CA ASN A 565 6.45 -21.10 -1.15
C ASN A 565 7.07 -21.71 0.14
N GLY A 566 6.92 -21.07 1.31
CA GLY A 566 7.40 -21.61 2.60
C GLY A 566 8.27 -20.65 3.42
N ALA A 567 9.50 -21.07 3.74
CA ALA A 567 10.36 -20.36 4.68
C ALA A 567 10.91 -19.05 4.08
N TYR A 568 10.89 -17.97 4.87
CA TYR A 568 11.39 -16.63 4.51
C TYR A 568 10.69 -15.95 3.32
N THR A 569 9.51 -16.43 2.90
CA THR A 569 8.64 -15.72 1.94
C THR A 569 8.15 -14.40 2.52
N ASN A 570 7.88 -14.39 3.82
CA ASN A 570 7.80 -13.19 4.64
C ASN A 570 8.96 -13.23 5.64
N PHE A 571 9.53 -12.08 5.99
CA PHE A 571 10.52 -11.99 7.05
C PHE A 571 10.46 -10.64 7.78
N ASP A 572 10.97 -10.59 9.00
CA ASP A 572 11.10 -9.35 9.76
C ASP A 572 12.53 -8.80 9.68
N LEU A 573 12.70 -7.58 9.15
CA LEU A 573 13.89 -6.79 9.38
C LEU A 573 13.84 -6.27 10.83
N ASN A 574 14.61 -6.88 11.71
CA ASN A 574 14.58 -6.59 13.14
C ASN A 574 15.49 -5.41 13.49
N VAL A 575 14.95 -4.40 14.16
CA VAL A 575 15.72 -3.24 14.62
C VAL A 575 15.90 -3.30 16.14
N VAL A 576 17.16 -3.39 16.57
CA VAL A 576 17.54 -3.55 17.98
C VAL A 576 18.26 -2.30 18.47
N VAL A 577 17.61 -1.52 19.32
CA VAL A 577 18.20 -0.30 19.91
C VAL A 577 18.90 -0.65 21.22
N ASN A 578 20.22 -0.46 21.31
CA ASN A 578 21.01 -0.65 22.54
C ASN A 578 20.88 -2.02 23.24
N GLY A 579 20.44 -3.06 22.51
CA GLY A 579 20.19 -4.40 23.05
C GLY A 579 18.81 -4.61 23.71
N ASN A 580 17.87 -3.67 23.53
CA ASN A 580 16.47 -3.84 23.96
C ASN A 580 15.71 -4.79 23.01
N THR A 581 14.45 -5.09 23.33
CA THR A 581 13.57 -5.93 22.49
C THR A 581 13.57 -5.48 21.02
N PRO A 582 13.72 -6.40 20.05
CA PRO A 582 13.65 -6.06 18.64
C PRO A 582 12.33 -5.40 18.25
N LEU A 583 12.40 -4.43 17.34
CA LEU A 583 11.26 -3.82 16.66
C LEU A 583 11.19 -4.43 15.25
N PRO A 584 10.22 -5.30 14.94
CA PRO A 584 10.13 -5.93 13.63
C PRO A 584 9.53 -4.97 12.59
N PHE A 585 10.21 -4.85 11.43
CA PHE A 585 9.60 -4.37 10.21
C PHE A 585 9.31 -5.57 9.31
N HIS A 586 8.03 -5.90 9.18
CA HIS A 586 7.55 -7.04 8.40
C HIS A 586 7.64 -6.78 6.89
N ILE A 587 8.37 -7.62 6.17
CA ILE A 587 8.50 -7.61 4.71
C ILE A 587 7.65 -8.76 4.15
N PRO A 588 6.58 -8.48 3.38
CA PRO A 588 5.66 -9.50 2.90
C PRO A 588 6.09 -10.11 1.55
N TRP A 589 5.62 -11.33 1.28
CA TRP A 589 5.95 -12.10 0.06
C TRP A 589 5.57 -11.44 -1.27
N TYR A 590 4.54 -10.59 -1.27
CA TYR A 590 4.01 -9.91 -2.46
C TYR A 590 4.65 -8.54 -2.72
N GLN A 591 5.73 -8.19 -2.00
CA GLN A 591 6.55 -6.99 -2.21
C GLN A 591 8.03 -7.39 -2.29
N SER A 592 8.29 -8.52 -2.95
CA SER A 592 9.60 -9.16 -3.07
C SER A 592 10.20 -8.89 -4.45
N SER A 593 11.52 -8.72 -4.52
CA SER A 593 12.24 -8.64 -5.78
C SER A 593 13.70 -9.04 -5.70
N SER A 594 14.15 -9.74 -6.74
CA SER A 594 15.56 -10.03 -7.03
C SER A 594 16.31 -8.87 -7.74
N CYS A 595 15.79 -7.64 -7.69
CA CYS A 595 16.36 -6.45 -8.34
C CYS A 595 17.85 -6.20 -8.04
N GLY A 596 18.30 -6.22 -6.79
CA GLY A 596 19.71 -5.96 -6.43
C GLY A 596 20.72 -6.91 -7.08
N VAL A 597 20.33 -8.18 -7.33
CA VAL A 597 21.15 -9.18 -8.04
C VAL A 597 20.93 -9.19 -9.56
N ARG A 598 20.01 -8.32 -10.02
CA ARG A 598 19.64 -8.02 -11.40
C ARG A 598 19.87 -6.53 -11.72
N SER A 599 20.95 -5.95 -11.18
CA SER A 599 21.39 -4.57 -11.44
C SER A 599 20.33 -3.47 -11.25
N GLY A 600 19.39 -3.67 -10.32
CA GLY A 600 18.41 -2.68 -9.88
C GLY A 600 18.87 -1.91 -8.65
N ILE A 601 18.72 -0.58 -8.68
CA ILE A 601 19.03 0.34 -7.56
C ILE A 601 17.77 0.82 -6.80
N SER A 602 16.60 0.58 -7.40
CA SER A 602 15.26 0.85 -6.87
C SER A 602 14.32 -0.22 -7.40
N CYS A 603 13.37 -0.60 -6.56
CA CYS A 603 12.43 -1.70 -6.75
C CYS A 603 11.10 -1.26 -6.11
N TYR A 604 10.20 -2.19 -5.81
CA TYR A 604 9.07 -1.92 -4.91
C TYR A 604 9.58 -1.36 -3.57
N ASN A 605 9.26 -0.11 -3.28
CA ASN A 605 9.69 0.56 -2.06
C ASN A 605 8.79 0.18 -0.89
N LEU A 606 9.41 -0.03 0.28
CA LEU A 606 8.71 -0.26 1.54
C LEU A 606 9.15 0.79 2.58
N GLY A 607 8.35 1.02 3.62
CA GLY A 607 8.80 1.85 4.74
C GLY A 607 7.93 1.74 5.99
N GLU A 608 8.57 1.91 7.15
CA GLU A 608 7.97 1.68 8.47
C GLU A 608 8.51 2.67 9.52
N LYS A 609 7.72 2.95 10.57
CA LYS A 609 8.06 3.84 11.69
C LYS A 609 8.09 3.09 13.02
N LEU A 610 9.27 2.59 13.34
CA LEU A 610 9.53 1.82 14.54
C LEU A 610 9.64 2.77 15.74
N LYS A 611 8.59 2.80 16.57
CA LYS A 611 8.50 3.63 17.78
C LYS A 611 8.99 2.87 18.99
N PHE A 612 9.74 3.54 19.86
CA PHE A 612 10.23 2.95 21.11
C PHE A 612 10.41 3.99 22.22
N PRO A 613 10.46 3.58 23.50
CA PRO A 613 10.72 4.50 24.61
C PRO A 613 12.08 5.18 24.45
N GLU A 614 12.14 6.52 24.55
CA GLU A 614 13.40 7.27 24.49
C GLU A 614 14.34 6.90 25.65
N SER A 615 13.82 6.27 26.71
CA SER A 615 14.61 5.68 27.79
C SER A 615 15.56 4.56 27.32
N TRP A 616 15.32 3.95 26.16
CA TRP A 616 16.26 3.03 25.51
C TRP A 616 17.54 3.74 25.03
N LEU A 617 17.50 5.06 24.85
CA LEU A 617 18.67 5.88 24.51
C LEU A 617 19.48 6.25 25.77
N LYS A 618 20.78 5.97 25.68
CA LYS A 618 21.80 6.27 26.69
C LYS A 618 22.36 7.67 26.44
N ASN A 619 22.84 8.34 27.49
CA ASN A 619 23.65 9.53 27.30
C ASN A 619 25.07 9.13 26.87
N GLY A 620 25.60 9.75 25.82
CA GLY A 620 26.84 9.32 25.16
C GLY A 620 26.55 8.29 24.07
N HIS A 621 27.35 7.23 24.00
CA HIS A 621 27.30 6.25 22.91
C HIS A 621 26.02 5.41 22.90
N ASN A 622 25.46 5.24 21.70
CA ASN A 622 24.30 4.41 21.40
C ASN A 622 24.55 3.59 20.13
N SER A 623 23.88 2.43 20.03
CA SER A 623 23.82 1.63 18.82
C SER A 623 22.40 1.24 18.43
N ILE A 624 22.16 1.14 17.12
CA ILE A 624 21.01 0.48 16.50
C ILE A 624 21.56 -0.62 15.60
N VAL A 625 21.13 -1.86 15.81
CA VAL A 625 21.45 -2.99 14.92
C VAL A 625 20.25 -3.26 14.02
N LEU A 626 20.47 -3.28 12.72
CA LEU A 626 19.52 -3.76 11.72
C LEU A 626 19.87 -5.22 11.44
N SER A 627 18.91 -6.12 11.69
CA SER A 627 19.14 -7.57 11.72
C SER A 627 18.19 -8.28 10.77
N LEU A 628 18.75 -8.85 9.70
CA LEU A 628 18.07 -9.84 8.87
C LEU A 628 18.13 -11.22 9.56
N PRO A 629 17.18 -12.13 9.28
CA PRO A 629 17.24 -13.50 9.77
C PRO A 629 18.58 -14.18 9.41
N PHE A 630 19.26 -14.74 10.40
CA PHE A 630 20.57 -15.37 10.23
C PHE A 630 20.48 -16.59 9.31
N ASN A 631 21.39 -16.68 8.35
CA ASN A 631 21.48 -17.76 7.37
C ASN A 631 20.16 -18.04 6.60
N ALA A 632 19.33 -17.01 6.40
CA ALA A 632 18.09 -17.16 5.64
C ALA A 632 18.36 -17.17 4.14
N THR A 633 17.93 -18.26 3.50
CA THR A 633 18.07 -18.49 2.07
C THR A 633 16.79 -19.06 1.46
N ASP A 634 16.62 -18.90 0.16
CA ASP A 634 15.51 -19.40 -0.64
C ASP A 634 15.92 -20.51 -1.63
N ILE A 635 14.90 -21.16 -2.21
CA ILE A 635 15.08 -22.12 -3.30
C ILE A 635 14.92 -21.35 -4.60
N GLU A 636 16.04 -20.80 -5.08
CA GLU A 636 16.08 -20.03 -6.31
C GLU A 636 16.14 -20.94 -7.55
N THR A 637 15.20 -20.77 -8.48
CA THR A 637 15.12 -21.56 -9.72
C THR A 637 15.76 -20.86 -10.91
N ALA A 638 15.93 -19.54 -10.86
CA ALA A 638 16.57 -18.74 -11.91
C ALA A 638 18.10 -18.68 -11.82
N VAL A 639 18.73 -19.53 -11.01
CA VAL A 639 20.20 -19.55 -10.80
C VAL A 639 20.73 -18.17 -10.34
N LEU A 640 20.04 -17.52 -9.40
CA LEU A 640 20.48 -16.32 -8.67
C LEU A 640 21.00 -16.74 -7.26
N PRO A 641 21.63 -15.88 -6.45
CA PRO A 641 21.99 -16.27 -5.09
C PRO A 641 20.75 -16.53 -4.24
N GLY A 642 20.84 -17.57 -3.41
CA GLY A 642 19.77 -17.97 -2.50
C GLY A 642 19.46 -16.94 -1.40
N SER A 643 20.25 -15.88 -1.24
CA SER A 643 20.11 -14.93 -0.14
C SER A 643 18.82 -14.13 -0.19
N ILE A 644 18.21 -13.89 0.97
CA ILE A 644 17.29 -12.75 1.14
C ILE A 644 18.10 -11.48 1.42
N TYR A 645 17.56 -10.32 1.07
CA TYR A 645 18.24 -9.04 1.29
C TYR A 645 17.30 -7.84 1.30
N VAL A 646 17.80 -6.70 1.75
CA VAL A 646 17.14 -5.39 1.60
C VAL A 646 18.09 -4.36 1.00
N GLN A 647 17.53 -3.41 0.26
CA GLN A 647 18.20 -2.22 -0.24
C GLN A 647 17.60 -1.02 0.49
N TYR A 648 18.43 -0.23 1.18
CA TYR A 648 17.97 0.95 1.92
C TYR A 648 17.74 2.14 0.97
N ASP A 649 16.79 2.99 1.31
CA ASP A 649 16.60 4.34 0.73
C ASP A 649 17.13 5.35 1.75
N ALA A 650 16.33 5.64 2.78
CA ALA A 650 16.76 6.50 3.89
C ALA A 650 16.35 5.98 5.27
N LEU A 651 17.18 6.29 6.26
CA LEU A 651 16.98 6.00 7.67
C LEU A 651 16.98 7.30 8.46
N ARG A 652 16.02 7.48 9.39
CA ARG A 652 15.94 8.69 10.22
C ARG A 652 15.57 8.37 11.65
N LEU A 653 16.35 8.88 12.60
CA LEU A 653 16.02 8.84 14.03
C LEU A 653 15.50 10.20 14.49
N GLU A 654 14.28 10.21 15.03
CA GLU A 654 13.64 11.39 15.61
C GLU A 654 13.37 11.19 17.11
N GLY A 655 13.74 12.17 17.93
CA GLY A 655 13.37 12.24 19.34
C GLY A 655 12.11 13.09 19.55
N THR A 656 11.43 12.92 20.68
CA THR A 656 10.26 13.75 21.02
C THR A 656 10.64 15.23 21.05
N LYS A 657 9.78 16.13 20.51
CA LYS A 657 9.99 17.57 20.65
C LYS A 657 9.95 17.99 22.12
N ASN A 658 10.89 18.84 22.53
CA ASN A 658 10.93 19.44 23.87
C ASN A 658 9.77 20.41 24.11
N CYS A 659 8.56 19.90 24.37
CA CYS A 659 7.54 20.65 25.09
C CYS A 659 7.93 20.69 26.58
N ILE A 660 7.99 21.86 27.21
CA ILE A 660 8.37 21.97 28.63
C ILE A 660 7.29 21.29 29.51
N LYS A 661 7.68 20.48 30.52
CA LYS A 661 6.70 19.80 31.41
C LYS A 661 6.25 20.80 32.49
N GLN A 662 4.97 21.17 32.52
CA GLN A 662 4.32 21.67 33.72
C GLN A 662 2.87 21.18 33.81
N GLN A 663 2.54 20.55 34.95
CA GLN A 663 1.19 20.34 35.50
C GLN A 663 0.20 19.43 34.75
N SER A 664 0.48 18.12 34.75
CA SER A 664 -0.53 17.06 34.67
C SER A 664 -1.40 17.02 35.94
N ALA A 665 -2.33 17.98 36.04
CA ALA A 665 -3.47 18.02 36.98
C ALA A 665 -4.45 19.14 36.59
N ASN A 666 -3.94 20.28 36.09
CA ASN A 666 -4.73 21.47 35.77
C ASN A 666 -5.25 21.55 34.31
N PHE A 667 -4.94 20.58 33.45
CA PHE A 667 -5.29 20.66 32.03
C PHE A 667 -6.80 20.56 31.79
N LEU A 668 -7.51 19.72 32.55
CA LEU A 668 -8.99 19.62 32.49
C LEU A 668 -9.69 20.87 33.03
N LEU A 669 -9.04 21.62 33.93
CA LEU A 669 -9.56 22.87 34.52
C LEU A 669 -9.30 24.10 33.63
N THR A 670 -8.25 24.08 32.79
CA THR A 670 -7.85 25.24 31.98
C THR A 670 -8.75 25.43 30.75
N LEU A 671 -9.23 24.36 30.12
CA LEU A 671 -10.14 24.46 28.96
C LEU A 671 -11.47 25.15 29.31
N ILE A 672 -11.96 24.99 30.55
CA ILE A 672 -13.23 25.59 31.00
C ILE A 672 -13.12 27.10 31.29
N ARG A 673 -11.95 27.61 31.69
CA ARG A 673 -11.78 29.05 31.97
C ARG A 673 -11.61 29.90 30.72
N HIS A 674 -11.01 29.37 29.65
CA HIS A 674 -10.67 30.21 28.49
C HIS A 674 -11.90 30.60 27.64
N TYR A 675 -12.94 29.75 27.58
CA TYR A 675 -14.17 30.05 26.81
C TYR A 675 -15.18 30.96 27.53
N LYS A 676 -15.04 31.20 28.84
CA LYS A 676 -15.99 32.02 29.62
C LYS A 676 -15.76 33.54 29.51
N ASN A 677 -14.61 33.98 28.97
CA ASN A 677 -14.19 35.39 28.97
C ASN A 677 -14.41 36.15 27.64
N HIS A 678 -15.13 35.58 26.66
CA HIS A 678 -15.38 36.21 25.35
C HIS A 678 -16.87 36.41 25.00
N SER A 679 -17.75 36.42 26.01
CA SER A 679 -19.17 36.79 25.87
C SER A 679 -19.48 38.24 26.31
N GLY A 680 -18.46 39.11 26.41
CA GLY A 680 -18.60 40.55 26.68
C GLY A 680 -18.51 41.39 25.40
N GLY A 681 -19.42 42.35 25.25
CA GLY A 681 -19.58 43.17 24.04
C GLY A 681 -18.42 44.12 23.67
N PRO A 682 -18.54 44.84 22.54
CA PRO A 682 -17.40 45.44 21.84
C PRO A 682 -16.80 46.65 22.56
N LYS A 683 -15.47 46.68 22.70
CA LYS A 683 -14.71 47.91 22.96
C LYS A 683 -13.66 48.13 21.87
N LYS A 684 -13.64 49.36 21.35
CA LYS A 684 -12.68 49.84 20.35
C LYS A 684 -11.30 50.08 20.99
N GLY A 685 -10.24 49.88 20.20
CA GLY A 685 -9.03 50.70 20.28
C GLY A 685 -7.74 49.99 20.66
N THR A 686 -6.72 50.22 19.83
CA THR A 686 -5.29 49.88 20.01
C THR A 686 -4.93 48.39 20.00
N GLY A 687 -3.89 48.05 19.23
CA GLY A 687 -3.52 46.66 18.95
C GLY A 687 -2.31 46.18 19.73
N LEU A 688 -2.28 44.87 19.98
CA LEU A 688 -1.06 44.11 20.24
C LEU A 688 -1.25 42.70 19.66
N ALA A 689 -0.32 42.23 18.84
CA ALA A 689 -0.39 40.88 18.27
C ALA A 689 0.15 39.85 19.27
N VAL A 690 -0.63 38.82 19.60
CA VAL A 690 -0.20 37.70 20.44
C VAL A 690 -0.58 36.38 19.77
N ARG A 691 0.45 35.61 19.38
CA ARG A 691 0.32 34.18 19.05
C ARG A 691 0.34 33.35 20.35
N HIS A 692 -0.22 32.14 20.30
CA HIS A 692 0.17 30.88 20.98
C HIS A 692 -1.10 29.99 20.98
N GLU A 693 -1.13 28.85 20.28
CA GLU A 693 -0.50 27.55 20.61
C GLU A 693 -1.10 26.86 21.86
N VAL A 694 -1.68 25.68 21.65
CA VAL A 694 -2.40 24.87 22.66
C VAL A 694 -1.97 23.39 22.55
N SER A 695 -1.22 22.90 23.54
CA SER A 695 -0.91 21.50 23.90
C SER A 695 -0.34 21.48 25.34
N ASP A 696 -0.18 20.40 26.10
CA ASP A 696 -0.57 18.98 26.01
C ASP A 696 -1.29 18.63 27.35
N VAL A 697 -2.14 17.59 27.49
CA VAL A 697 -1.72 16.19 27.78
C VAL A 697 -2.72 15.16 27.22
N GLY A 698 -2.23 13.97 26.84
CA GLY A 698 -2.99 12.72 26.90
C GLY A 698 -3.62 12.29 25.59
N VAL A 699 -4.19 13.24 24.84
CA VAL A 699 -4.50 13.06 23.43
C VAL A 699 -3.73 14.11 22.66
N CYS A 700 -2.95 13.68 21.67
CA CYS A 700 -2.44 14.59 20.66
C CYS A 700 -3.61 15.02 19.78
N LEU A 701 -4.37 16.02 20.23
CA LEU A 701 -5.28 16.78 19.40
C LEU A 701 -4.42 17.49 18.35
N VAL A 702 -4.15 16.79 17.25
CA VAL A 702 -3.42 17.35 16.12
C VAL A 702 -4.31 18.45 15.57
N VAL A 703 -4.01 19.70 15.96
CA VAL A 703 -4.75 20.88 15.53
C VAL A 703 -4.68 20.95 14.00
N GLY A 704 -5.83 20.73 13.35
CA GLY A 704 -5.94 20.55 11.89
C GLY A 704 -6.25 19.11 11.40
N ARG A 705 -6.35 18.10 12.28
CA ARG A 705 -6.81 16.73 11.93
C ARG A 705 -7.95 16.18 12.80
N THR A 706 -8.17 16.68 14.01
CA THR A 706 -9.35 16.30 14.80
C THR A 706 -10.60 17.00 14.26
N LYS A 707 -11.69 16.26 14.05
CA LYS A 707 -13.01 16.85 13.76
C LYS A 707 -13.72 17.23 15.05
N TYR A 708 -14.32 18.42 15.10
CA TYR A 708 -15.10 18.88 16.25
C TYR A 708 -16.61 18.84 15.96
N VAL A 709 -17.35 18.11 16.80
CA VAL A 709 -18.81 17.98 16.73
C VAL A 709 -19.43 18.70 17.91
N SER A 710 -20.39 19.60 17.69
CA SER A 710 -21.16 20.22 18.77
C SER A 710 -22.46 20.78 18.26
N LEU A 711 -23.59 20.37 18.86
CA LEU A 711 -24.91 20.90 18.53
C LEU A 711 -24.96 22.43 18.65
N ASN A 712 -24.34 22.98 19.70
CA ASN A 712 -24.55 24.37 20.12
C ASN A 712 -23.37 25.31 19.82
N ASP A 713 -22.16 24.80 19.53
CA ASP A 713 -21.02 25.65 19.17
C ASP A 713 -21.08 26.01 17.67
N THR A 714 -20.93 27.30 17.34
CA THR A 714 -20.87 27.80 15.95
C THR A 714 -19.53 27.52 15.27
N LYS A 715 -18.51 27.08 16.02
CA LYS A 715 -17.19 26.68 15.51
C LYS A 715 -17.03 25.17 15.28
N ALA A 716 -18.09 24.38 15.47
CA ALA A 716 -18.06 22.95 15.19
C ALA A 716 -17.97 22.68 13.68
N ASP A 717 -17.17 21.70 13.29
CA ASP A 717 -17.11 21.20 11.91
C ASP A 717 -18.42 20.50 11.52
N PHE A 718 -19.07 19.82 12.48
CA PHE A 718 -20.30 19.05 12.26
C PHE A 718 -21.33 19.21 13.38
N LYS A 719 -22.58 18.91 13.04
CA LYS A 719 -23.71 18.83 14.00
C LYS A 719 -24.11 17.39 14.34
N SER A 720 -23.87 16.45 13.42
CA SER A 720 -23.96 15.01 13.69
C SER A 720 -22.58 14.38 13.89
N ILE A 721 -22.50 13.41 14.80
CA ILE A 721 -21.31 12.59 15.02
C ILE A 721 -21.12 11.63 13.84
N GLN A 722 -22.20 11.07 13.28
CA GLN A 722 -22.12 10.21 12.10
C GLN A 722 -21.64 10.96 10.85
N GLU A 723 -22.04 12.23 10.64
CA GLU A 723 -21.47 13.07 9.58
C GLU A 723 -19.95 13.23 9.74
N ALA A 724 -19.49 13.46 10.98
CA ALA A 724 -18.06 13.56 11.27
C ALA A 724 -17.32 12.24 10.99
N VAL A 725 -17.90 11.09 11.33
CA VAL A 725 -17.38 9.74 11.02
C VAL A 725 -17.30 9.50 9.51
N LEU A 726 -18.34 9.86 8.76
CA LEU A 726 -18.37 9.75 7.30
C LEU A 726 -17.37 10.71 6.62
N SER A 727 -17.02 11.82 7.26
CA SER A 727 -16.01 12.77 6.77
C SER A 727 -14.56 12.29 6.91
N LEU A 728 -14.32 11.19 7.65
CA LEU A 728 -12.98 10.65 7.85
C LEU A 728 -12.48 9.94 6.57
N PRO A 729 -11.19 10.04 6.22
CA PRO A 729 -10.63 9.34 5.06
C PRO A 729 -10.73 7.84 5.26
N GLN A 730 -11.14 7.08 4.24
CA GLN A 730 -11.33 5.62 4.34
C GLN A 730 -10.02 4.81 4.24
N ASP A 731 -8.94 5.37 4.77
CA ASP A 731 -7.60 4.79 4.84
C ASP A 731 -7.32 4.13 6.20
N THR A 732 -6.07 3.71 6.43
CA THR A 732 -5.58 3.10 7.66
C THR A 732 -5.01 4.10 8.69
N SER A 733 -5.07 5.41 8.43
CA SER A 733 -4.49 6.42 9.33
C SER A 733 -5.22 6.52 10.68
N PRO A 734 -4.60 7.01 11.76
CA PRO A 734 -5.33 7.28 12.99
C PRO A 734 -6.16 8.58 12.86
N GLN A 735 -7.41 8.54 13.32
CA GLN A 735 -8.37 9.66 13.24
C GLN A 735 -9.02 9.94 14.59
N TRP A 736 -9.40 11.20 14.83
CA TRP A 736 -9.97 11.67 16.09
C TRP A 736 -11.20 12.54 15.86
N ILE A 737 -12.25 12.31 16.65
CA ILE A 737 -13.44 13.14 16.73
C ILE A 737 -13.61 13.62 18.18
N LEU A 738 -13.60 14.93 18.38
CA LEU A 738 -13.95 15.57 19.64
C LEU A 738 -15.44 15.91 19.63
N ILE A 739 -16.18 15.43 20.62
CA ILE A 739 -17.63 15.60 20.72
C ILE A 739 -17.91 16.50 21.92
N GLY A 740 -18.46 17.69 21.66
CA GLY A 740 -18.86 18.63 22.69
C GLY A 740 -20.04 18.13 23.51
N ALA A 741 -20.10 18.52 24.79
CA ALA A 741 -21.22 18.28 25.69
C ALA A 741 -22.58 18.53 25.01
N GLY A 742 -23.46 17.54 25.02
CA GLY A 742 -24.71 17.58 24.27
C GLY A 742 -25.49 16.25 24.29
N VAL A 743 -26.73 16.32 23.82
CA VAL A 743 -27.65 15.18 23.74
C VAL A 743 -27.95 14.91 22.27
N TYR A 744 -27.23 13.96 21.69
CA TYR A 744 -27.21 13.59 20.28
C TYR A 744 -28.21 12.45 20.02
N LYS A 745 -29.14 12.65 19.09
CA LYS A 745 -30.14 11.65 18.71
C LYS A 745 -29.79 11.03 17.36
N GLU A 746 -28.85 10.09 17.35
CA GLU A 746 -28.34 9.46 16.14
C GLU A 746 -27.82 8.05 16.41
N ALA A 747 -27.64 7.26 15.34
CA ALA A 747 -26.93 5.99 15.35
C ALA A 747 -25.59 6.17 14.62
N ILE A 748 -24.51 5.68 15.22
CA ILE A 748 -23.14 5.84 14.72
C ILE A 748 -22.67 4.52 14.16
N ASN A 749 -22.18 4.52 12.92
CA ASN A 749 -21.64 3.35 12.24
C ASN A 749 -20.22 3.62 11.74
N VAL A 750 -19.25 2.93 12.35
CA VAL A 750 -17.82 3.05 12.07
C VAL A 750 -17.38 1.84 11.23
N THR A 751 -17.53 1.98 9.90
CA THR A 751 -17.11 0.98 8.90
C THR A 751 -15.66 1.13 8.43
N ARG A 752 -14.98 2.16 8.92
CA ARG A 752 -13.61 2.52 8.55
C ARG A 752 -12.59 1.49 9.05
N LYS A 753 -11.55 1.22 8.25
CA LYS A 753 -10.49 0.25 8.59
C LYS A 753 -9.42 0.80 9.55
N GLY A 754 -9.00 2.05 9.39
CA GLY A 754 -7.97 2.67 10.23
C GLY A 754 -8.40 3.00 11.67
N PRO A 755 -7.45 3.17 12.61
CA PRO A 755 -7.73 3.52 13.99
C PRO A 755 -8.58 4.77 14.14
N THR A 756 -9.60 4.74 14.99
CA THR A 756 -10.61 5.80 15.08
C THR A 756 -10.97 6.05 16.54
N THR A 757 -10.77 7.28 17.02
CA THR A 757 -10.96 7.67 18.44
C THR A 757 -12.08 8.70 18.60
N LEU A 758 -13.08 8.40 19.44
CA LEU A 758 -14.13 9.34 19.86
C LEU A 758 -13.85 9.88 21.29
N LEU A 759 -14.00 11.19 21.48
CA LEU A 759 -13.64 11.88 22.73
C LEU A 759 -14.81 12.75 23.23
N GLY A 760 -15.42 12.40 24.36
CA GLY A 760 -16.48 13.21 24.98
C GLY A 760 -15.95 14.35 25.86
N ALA A 761 -16.27 15.60 25.53
CA ALA A 761 -15.80 16.80 26.23
C ALA A 761 -16.83 17.35 27.23
N THR A 762 -16.41 17.73 28.45
CA THR A 762 -17.31 18.12 29.55
C THR A 762 -17.29 19.59 29.96
N ASN A 763 -18.49 20.09 30.26
CA ASN A 763 -18.76 21.41 30.82
C ASN A 763 -18.66 21.41 32.37
N HIS A 764 -18.37 20.26 32.98
CA HIS A 764 -18.36 20.04 34.43
C HIS A 764 -17.04 19.42 34.94
N ALA A 765 -15.91 19.74 34.31
CA ALA A 765 -14.59 19.22 34.74
C ALA A 765 -14.22 19.61 36.17
N ASP A 766 -14.83 20.66 36.73
CA ASP A 766 -14.74 21.06 38.14
C ASP A 766 -15.36 20.06 39.12
N LYS A 767 -16.19 19.13 38.62
CA LYS A 767 -16.86 18.08 39.41
C LYS A 767 -16.33 16.68 39.13
N CYS A 768 -15.25 16.54 38.36
CA CYS A 768 -14.74 15.24 37.92
C CYS A 768 -13.63 14.70 38.83
N THR A 769 -13.76 13.45 39.24
CA THR A 769 -12.72 12.65 39.92
C THR A 769 -12.40 11.40 39.09
N TYR A 770 -11.32 10.69 39.43
CA TYR A 770 -10.85 9.48 38.72
C TYR A 770 -11.96 8.44 38.45
N ASN A 771 -12.92 8.31 39.37
CA ASN A 771 -14.03 7.34 39.28
C ASN A 771 -15.41 8.02 39.13
N SER A 772 -15.48 9.34 38.92
CA SER A 772 -16.76 10.04 38.73
C SER A 772 -16.61 11.33 37.93
N CYS A 773 -16.91 11.26 36.63
CA CYS A 773 -17.14 12.44 35.80
C CYS A 773 -18.49 12.21 35.11
N PRO A 774 -19.54 13.01 35.34
CA PRO A 774 -20.82 12.82 34.65
C PRO A 774 -20.60 12.99 33.14
N PRO A 775 -20.76 11.94 32.32
CA PRO A 775 -20.40 12.06 30.93
C PRO A 775 -21.44 12.96 30.24
N PRO A 776 -21.00 14.03 29.58
CA PRO A 776 -21.84 15.14 29.15
C PRO A 776 -22.37 14.93 27.72
N VAL A 777 -21.82 13.93 27.03
CA VAL A 777 -22.18 13.50 25.68
C VAL A 777 -23.09 12.28 25.84
N TYR A 778 -24.37 12.49 25.59
CA TYR A 778 -25.37 11.42 25.55
C TYR A 778 -25.75 11.18 24.10
N ILE A 779 -25.54 9.96 23.62
CA ILE A 779 -25.88 9.52 22.27
C ILE A 779 -26.98 8.49 22.41
N PHE A 780 -28.11 8.68 21.73
CA PHE A 780 -29.24 7.78 21.88
C PHE A 780 -30.07 7.58 20.61
N THR A 781 -30.62 6.38 20.48
CA THR A 781 -31.67 6.03 19.53
C THR A 781 -32.99 5.81 20.28
N VAL A 782 -34.12 5.87 19.57
CA VAL A 782 -35.47 5.60 20.11
C VAL A 782 -36.26 4.62 19.23
N TYR A 783 -35.55 3.88 18.39
CA TYR A 783 -36.16 3.11 17.31
C TYR A 783 -36.50 1.70 17.76
N TYR A 784 -37.78 1.34 17.69
CA TYR A 784 -38.25 -0.01 17.99
C TYR A 784 -39.34 -0.44 17.02
N ARG A 785 -39.15 -1.61 16.42
CA ARG A 785 -40.18 -2.39 15.72
C ARG A 785 -40.12 -3.84 16.20
N SER A 786 -41.25 -4.54 16.14
CA SER A 786 -41.36 -5.93 16.59
C SER A 786 -40.75 -6.98 15.64
N ASP A 787 -40.37 -6.57 14.43
CA ASP A 787 -39.91 -7.40 13.31
C ASP A 787 -38.44 -7.16 12.90
N GLN A 788 -37.74 -6.25 13.58
CA GLN A 788 -36.35 -5.87 13.26
C GLN A 788 -35.31 -6.83 13.85
N ASP A 789 -34.13 -6.94 13.23
CA ASP A 789 -33.00 -7.68 13.80
C ASP A 789 -32.28 -6.85 14.87
N ASN A 790 -31.56 -7.50 15.79
CA ASN A 790 -30.73 -6.84 16.80
C ASN A 790 -29.80 -5.78 16.18
N ALA A 791 -29.22 -6.05 15.00
CA ALA A 791 -28.34 -5.13 14.29
C ALA A 791 -29.01 -3.83 13.84
N ASP A 792 -30.35 -3.78 13.73
CA ASP A 792 -31.09 -2.56 13.40
C ASP A 792 -31.19 -1.56 14.57
N THR A 793 -30.89 -2.00 15.79
CA THR A 793 -31.17 -1.23 17.02
C THR A 793 -29.98 -0.45 17.57
N GLN A 794 -28.76 -0.74 17.10
CA GLN A 794 -27.50 -0.27 17.69
C GLN A 794 -27.38 1.27 17.73
N VAL A 795 -26.90 1.81 18.86
CA VAL A 795 -26.49 3.23 18.96
C VAL A 795 -25.08 3.43 18.40
N LEU A 796 -24.17 2.48 18.64
CA LEU A 796 -22.83 2.44 18.05
C LEU A 796 -22.55 1.07 17.40
N THR A 797 -22.16 1.07 16.14
CA THR A 797 -21.64 -0.08 15.38
C THR A 797 -20.16 0.14 15.08
N VAL A 798 -19.31 -0.83 15.42
CA VAL A 798 -17.88 -0.88 15.04
C VAL A 798 -17.63 -2.19 14.30
N ALA A 799 -17.81 -2.17 12.99
CA ALA A 799 -17.76 -3.35 12.14
C ALA A 799 -17.56 -2.95 10.66
N PRO A 800 -16.95 -3.79 9.80
CA PRO A 800 -16.69 -3.45 8.39
C PRO A 800 -17.97 -3.08 7.62
N ASN A 801 -19.11 -3.65 8.03
CA ASN A 801 -20.45 -3.22 7.64
C ASN A 801 -21.44 -3.63 8.74
N LYS A 802 -22.69 -3.16 8.65
CA LYS A 802 -23.74 -3.46 9.63
C LYS A 802 -24.09 -4.95 9.71
N TRP A 803 -24.04 -5.69 8.60
CA TRP A 803 -24.42 -7.11 8.54
C TRP A 803 -23.41 -8.04 9.23
N ALA A 804 -22.15 -7.61 9.37
CA ALA A 804 -21.17 -8.30 10.20
C ALA A 804 -21.61 -8.43 11.68
N THR A 805 -22.53 -7.56 12.15
CA THR A 805 -23.13 -7.64 13.49
C THR A 805 -24.44 -8.42 13.57
N TRP A 806 -24.88 -9.10 12.50
CA TRP A 806 -26.08 -9.95 12.54
C TRP A 806 -25.95 -11.11 13.52
N THR A 807 -27.02 -11.33 14.29
CA THR A 807 -27.12 -12.33 15.36
C THR A 807 -27.76 -13.65 14.94
N GLY A 808 -28.34 -13.72 13.73
CA GLY A 808 -28.76 -14.99 13.10
C GLY A 808 -30.14 -15.50 13.49
N LYS A 809 -31.20 -14.67 13.45
CA LYS A 809 -32.57 -15.21 13.55
C LYS A 809 -33.66 -14.42 12.78
N GLY A 810 -33.41 -14.20 11.49
CA GLY A 810 -34.47 -13.85 10.53
C GLY A 810 -35.37 -15.03 10.17
N PHE A 811 -36.52 -14.75 9.55
CA PHE A 811 -37.63 -15.69 9.26
C PHE A 811 -37.31 -16.89 8.34
N TYR A 812 -36.07 -17.04 7.86
CA TYR A 812 -35.68 -17.98 6.78
C TYR A 812 -34.57 -18.99 7.15
N GLY A 813 -34.18 -19.09 8.42
CA GLY A 813 -33.14 -20.02 8.88
C GLY A 813 -31.71 -19.55 8.59
N ASP A 814 -30.73 -20.43 8.80
CA ASP A 814 -29.30 -20.16 8.59
C ASP A 814 -28.97 -19.98 7.10
N THR A 815 -29.27 -18.80 6.56
CA THR A 815 -28.83 -18.42 5.20
C THR A 815 -27.29 -18.35 5.15
N PRO A 816 -26.63 -18.91 4.13
CA PRO A 816 -25.18 -18.86 4.00
C PRO A 816 -24.71 -17.41 3.88
N GLU A 817 -23.87 -16.98 4.82
CA GLU A 817 -23.50 -15.57 4.96
C GLU A 817 -22.62 -15.05 3.82
N PRO A 818 -23.07 -14.04 3.05
CA PRO A 818 -22.20 -13.26 2.18
C PRO A 818 -21.55 -12.13 2.99
N VAL A 819 -20.74 -12.50 4.00
CA VAL A 819 -19.90 -11.54 4.74
C VAL A 819 -18.48 -11.67 4.19
N PRO A 820 -17.95 -10.66 3.46
CA PRO A 820 -16.57 -10.68 2.97
C PRO A 820 -15.56 -10.88 4.11
N ASN A 821 -14.41 -11.49 3.81
CA ASN A 821 -13.30 -11.71 4.74
C ASN A 821 -12.55 -10.41 5.13
N GLU A 822 -13.25 -9.28 5.23
CA GLU A 822 -12.69 -7.96 5.44
C GLU A 822 -12.74 -7.55 6.91
N TRP A 823 -11.59 -7.17 7.46
CA TRP A 823 -11.51 -6.55 8.78
C TRP A 823 -12.01 -5.09 8.73
N GLY A 824 -12.76 -4.69 9.76
CA GLY A 824 -13.18 -3.32 10.02
C GLY A 824 -12.12 -2.53 10.79
N CYS A 825 -12.54 -1.73 11.76
CA CYS A 825 -11.62 -0.87 12.51
C CYS A 825 -10.58 -1.67 13.30
N THR A 826 -9.30 -1.44 13.03
CA THR A 826 -8.17 -2.17 13.63
C THR A 826 -7.83 -1.74 15.07
N ASP A 827 -8.25 -0.54 15.47
CA ASP A 827 -8.12 0.04 16.82
C ASP A 827 -9.14 1.17 16.99
N PHE A 828 -10.38 0.82 17.34
CA PHE A 828 -11.40 1.80 17.71
C PHE A 828 -11.28 2.15 19.20
N ARG A 829 -11.40 3.43 19.54
CA ARG A 829 -11.40 3.90 20.94
C ARG A 829 -12.53 4.88 21.22
N ALA A 830 -13.16 4.79 22.38
CA ALA A 830 -14.08 5.83 22.86
C ALA A 830 -13.83 6.17 24.33
N TYR A 831 -13.86 7.47 24.63
CA TYR A 831 -13.58 8.02 25.96
C TYR A 831 -14.72 8.94 26.43
N ASN A 832 -15.24 8.72 27.65
CA ASN A 832 -16.19 9.61 28.34
C ASN A 832 -17.49 9.92 27.55
N ILE A 833 -18.15 8.89 27.01
CA ILE A 833 -19.37 9.00 26.20
C ILE A 833 -20.45 8.03 26.72
N ASN A 834 -21.70 8.49 26.77
CA ASN A 834 -22.86 7.66 27.10
C ASN A 834 -23.57 7.21 25.82
N PHE A 835 -23.66 5.91 25.59
CA PHE A 835 -24.43 5.28 24.51
C PHE A 835 -25.67 4.63 25.12
N GLU A 836 -26.86 5.18 24.86
CA GLU A 836 -28.11 4.69 25.46
C GLU A 836 -29.16 4.36 24.40
N ASN A 837 -29.64 3.13 24.37
CA ASN A 837 -30.79 2.77 23.56
C ASN A 837 -32.07 3.07 24.35
N ARG A 838 -32.83 4.08 23.90
CA ARG A 838 -34.09 4.54 24.51
C ARG A 838 -35.32 4.05 23.74
N ALA A 839 -35.25 2.86 23.15
CA ALA A 839 -36.38 2.18 22.50
C ALA A 839 -37.66 2.17 23.35
N ALA A 840 -37.54 1.94 24.66
CA ALA A 840 -38.63 2.08 25.63
C ALA A 840 -38.08 2.31 27.05
N ALA A 841 -38.93 2.83 27.95
CA ALA A 841 -38.64 2.97 29.39
C ALA A 841 -38.80 1.66 30.19
N LYS A 842 -38.77 0.51 29.51
CA LYS A 842 -38.84 -0.86 30.07
C LYS A 842 -38.33 -1.85 29.03
N ALA A 843 -38.02 -3.07 29.45
CA ALA A 843 -37.68 -4.15 28.52
C ALA A 843 -38.83 -4.44 27.53
N VAL A 844 -38.54 -4.32 26.23
CA VAL A 844 -39.46 -4.63 25.12
C VAL A 844 -38.92 -5.71 24.16
N GLY A 845 -37.68 -6.16 24.37
CA GLY A 845 -36.94 -7.03 23.47
C GLY A 845 -35.52 -6.47 23.27
N PRO A 846 -34.72 -7.09 22.38
CA PRO A 846 -33.36 -6.66 22.08
C PRO A 846 -33.28 -5.19 21.66
N ALA A 847 -32.33 -4.46 22.26
CA ALA A 847 -32.12 -3.04 22.01
C ALA A 847 -30.65 -2.69 22.30
N LEU A 848 -29.79 -2.77 21.30
CA LEU A 848 -28.34 -2.68 21.50
C LEU A 848 -27.90 -1.24 21.73
N ALA A 849 -27.00 -1.04 22.70
CA ALA A 849 -26.23 0.20 22.85
C ALA A 849 -24.96 0.15 21.98
N VAL A 850 -24.26 -0.99 21.93
CA VAL A 850 -23.05 -1.15 21.10
C VAL A 850 -22.95 -2.55 20.46
N GLY A 851 -22.51 -2.59 19.20
CA GLY A 851 -22.15 -3.82 18.48
C GLY A 851 -20.74 -3.75 17.88
N VAL A 852 -19.92 -4.78 18.13
CA VAL A 852 -18.54 -4.89 17.60
C VAL A 852 -18.37 -6.22 16.85
N ALA A 853 -17.88 -6.20 15.61
CA ALA A 853 -17.57 -7.41 14.83
C ALA A 853 -16.45 -7.16 13.81
N PHE A 854 -15.58 -8.15 13.58
CA PHE A 854 -14.37 -8.09 12.74
C PHE A 854 -13.55 -6.81 13.02
N ALA A 855 -13.40 -6.46 14.30
CA ALA A 855 -12.83 -5.19 14.74
C ALA A 855 -12.24 -5.33 16.15
N ARG A 856 -11.31 -4.44 16.51
CA ARG A 856 -10.85 -4.25 17.89
C ARG A 856 -11.37 -2.93 18.43
N ALA A 857 -12.00 -2.94 19.60
CA ALA A 857 -12.64 -1.75 20.18
C ALA A 857 -12.38 -1.62 21.68
N SER A 858 -11.90 -0.47 22.14
CA SER A 858 -11.65 -0.21 23.56
C SER A 858 -12.41 1.03 24.08
N PHE A 859 -12.95 0.92 25.29
CA PHE A 859 -13.91 1.86 25.85
C PHE A 859 -13.49 2.29 27.26
N TYR A 860 -13.46 3.59 27.50
CA TYR A 860 -12.87 4.22 28.68
C TYR A 860 -13.83 5.21 29.32
N GLY A 861 -14.26 4.97 30.55
CA GLY A 861 -15.23 5.86 31.22
C GLY A 861 -16.54 6.04 30.45
N CYS A 862 -16.91 5.06 29.62
CA CYS A 862 -18.12 5.12 28.81
C CYS A 862 -19.26 4.43 29.55
N THR A 863 -20.50 4.80 29.23
CA THR A 863 -21.68 4.15 29.80
C THR A 863 -22.59 3.62 28.70
N PHE A 864 -22.96 2.35 28.79
CA PHE A 864 -23.82 1.65 27.83
C PHE A 864 -25.13 1.28 28.53
N LYS A 865 -26.26 1.82 28.08
CA LYS A 865 -27.57 1.59 28.73
C LYS A 865 -28.62 1.08 27.76
N SER A 866 -29.30 0.01 28.16
CA SER A 866 -30.54 -0.47 27.56
C SER A 866 -31.26 -1.39 28.56
N TYR A 867 -31.94 -2.45 28.09
CA TYR A 867 -32.56 -3.48 28.92
C TYR A 867 -32.10 -4.87 28.48
N GLN A 868 -32.61 -5.36 27.34
CA GLN A 868 -32.20 -6.64 26.79
C GLN A 868 -31.13 -6.43 25.69
N ASP A 869 -30.11 -7.30 25.66
CA ASP A 869 -29.08 -7.36 24.61
C ASP A 869 -28.29 -6.03 24.48
N THR A 870 -27.79 -5.46 25.58
CA THR A 870 -27.22 -4.09 25.62
C THR A 870 -25.86 -3.98 24.91
N VAL A 871 -24.97 -4.95 25.09
CA VAL A 871 -23.62 -5.00 24.51
C VAL A 871 -23.48 -6.28 23.69
N PHE A 872 -23.17 -6.15 22.40
CA PHE A 872 -22.95 -7.28 21.49
C PHE A 872 -21.51 -7.33 20.96
N ILE A 873 -20.81 -8.45 21.19
CA ILE A 873 -19.49 -8.72 20.60
C ILE A 873 -19.57 -9.95 19.68
N GLY A 874 -19.58 -9.71 18.37
CA GLY A 874 -19.83 -10.70 17.32
C GLY A 874 -18.57 -11.30 16.69
N LYS A 875 -18.71 -11.72 15.42
CA LYS A 875 -17.73 -12.51 14.65
C LYS A 875 -16.37 -11.85 14.66
N ASN A 876 -15.31 -12.55 15.09
CA ASN A 876 -13.96 -11.98 15.17
C ASN A 876 -13.88 -10.60 15.88
N GLY A 877 -14.82 -10.28 16.79
CA GLY A 877 -14.77 -9.06 17.59
C GLY A 877 -13.84 -9.24 18.79
N SER A 878 -13.04 -8.22 19.11
CA SER A 878 -12.30 -8.11 20.36
C SER A 878 -12.62 -6.80 21.04
N ALA A 879 -13.08 -6.81 22.29
CA ALA A 879 -13.42 -5.59 23.02
C ALA A 879 -12.88 -5.52 24.45
N VAL A 880 -12.48 -4.32 24.87
CA VAL A 880 -12.08 -4.00 26.25
C VAL A 880 -12.90 -2.83 26.78
N PHE A 881 -13.45 -2.98 27.98
CA PHE A 881 -14.17 -1.93 28.69
C PHE A 881 -13.43 -1.67 30.00
N LYS A 882 -12.82 -0.49 30.15
CA LYS A 882 -12.10 -0.07 31.37
C LYS A 882 -12.84 1.09 32.05
N GLY A 883 -13.03 0.99 33.37
CA GLY A 883 -13.67 2.05 34.16
C GLY A 883 -15.06 2.47 33.64
N SER A 884 -15.76 1.57 32.96
CA SER A 884 -17.00 1.87 32.22
C SER A 884 -18.23 1.32 32.95
N GLU A 885 -19.43 1.78 32.61
CA GLU A 885 -20.69 1.23 33.13
C GLU A 885 -21.47 0.51 32.01
N VAL A 886 -22.02 -0.68 32.28
CA VAL A 886 -23.02 -1.32 31.43
C VAL A 886 -24.29 -1.56 32.25
N ALA A 887 -25.42 -1.00 31.83
CA ALA A 887 -26.71 -1.15 32.51
C ALA A 887 -27.76 -1.85 31.63
N GLY A 888 -28.35 -2.93 32.16
CA GLY A 888 -29.34 -3.75 31.47
C GLY A 888 -30.11 -4.69 32.40
N SER A 889 -30.80 -5.69 31.85
CA SER A 889 -31.69 -6.60 32.58
C SER A 889 -31.60 -8.07 32.12
N THR A 890 -31.64 -8.34 30.81
CA THR A 890 -31.67 -9.71 30.26
C THR A 890 -30.57 -9.85 29.22
N ASP A 891 -29.70 -10.84 29.39
CA ASP A 891 -28.61 -11.18 28.47
C ASP A 891 -27.79 -9.93 28.05
N TYR A 892 -27.61 -8.98 28.98
CA TYR A 892 -27.26 -7.62 28.57
C TYR A 892 -25.81 -7.46 28.10
N ILE A 893 -24.97 -8.47 28.32
CA ILE A 893 -23.67 -8.67 27.66
C ILE A 893 -23.71 -10.03 26.94
N TYR A 894 -23.82 -10.02 25.61
CA TYR A 894 -23.97 -11.24 24.83
C TYR A 894 -23.10 -11.22 23.57
N GLY A 895 -22.89 -12.39 22.97
CA GLY A 895 -22.02 -12.50 21.81
C GLY A 895 -21.27 -13.82 21.73
N PHE A 896 -20.26 -13.80 20.86
CA PHE A 896 -19.42 -14.95 20.53
C PHE A 896 -18.02 -14.56 20.05
N GLY A 897 -17.64 -13.27 20.16
CA GLY A 897 -16.24 -12.84 20.08
C GLY A 897 -15.54 -12.93 21.44
N THR A 898 -14.59 -12.02 21.67
CA THR A 898 -13.79 -11.93 22.89
C THR A 898 -14.03 -10.59 23.60
N ALA A 899 -14.39 -10.60 24.88
CA ALA A 899 -14.69 -9.38 25.63
C ALA A 899 -14.04 -9.35 27.02
N TYR A 900 -13.51 -8.20 27.42
CA TYR A 900 -12.87 -8.02 28.72
C TYR A 900 -13.36 -6.76 29.41
N PHE A 901 -13.89 -6.90 30.62
CA PHE A 901 -14.33 -5.81 31.48
C PHE A 901 -13.33 -5.70 32.63
N LEU A 902 -12.69 -4.54 32.76
CA LEU A 902 -11.71 -4.25 33.79
C LEU A 902 -12.20 -3.06 34.62
N GLU A 903 -12.21 -3.17 35.93
CA GLU A 903 -12.50 -2.06 36.86
C GLU A 903 -13.85 -1.36 36.55
N SER A 904 -14.81 -2.11 36.00
CA SER A 904 -16.06 -1.61 35.41
C SER A 904 -17.29 -1.97 36.25
N THR A 905 -18.38 -1.20 36.08
CA THR A 905 -19.65 -1.37 36.81
C THR A 905 -20.72 -2.01 35.92
N LEU A 906 -21.44 -2.98 36.47
CA LEU A 906 -22.42 -3.82 35.79
C LEU A 906 -23.76 -3.66 36.53
N SER A 907 -24.66 -2.89 35.94
CA SER A 907 -25.79 -2.25 36.61
C SER A 907 -27.12 -2.92 36.24
N ASN A 908 -27.69 -3.71 37.16
CA ASN A 908 -28.98 -4.38 36.99
C ASN A 908 -30.14 -3.36 37.09
N ARG A 909 -30.87 -3.14 35.99
CA ARG A 909 -32.01 -2.20 35.92
C ARG A 909 -33.34 -2.84 36.33
N GLY A 910 -33.61 -4.05 35.85
CA GLY A 910 -34.91 -4.74 35.99
C GLY A 910 -36.13 -3.98 35.42
N PRO A 911 -37.31 -4.63 35.37
CA PRO A 911 -37.46 -6.04 35.05
C PRO A 911 -37.13 -6.29 33.56
N GLY A 912 -36.90 -7.54 33.20
CA GLY A 912 -36.60 -7.99 31.85
C GLY A 912 -37.44 -9.19 31.44
N ARG A 913 -37.10 -9.85 30.33
CA ARG A 913 -37.56 -11.23 30.10
C ARG A 913 -36.86 -12.12 31.13
N SER A 914 -37.62 -12.93 31.87
CA SER A 914 -37.07 -13.85 32.88
C SER A 914 -36.40 -15.08 32.22
N PRO A 915 -35.30 -15.63 32.76
CA PRO A 915 -34.50 -15.10 33.89
C PRO A 915 -33.72 -13.82 33.52
N LEU A 916 -33.39 -13.01 34.53
CA LEU A 916 -32.43 -11.92 34.38
C LEU A 916 -31.01 -12.47 34.37
N SER A 917 -30.15 -11.90 33.52
CA SER A 917 -28.82 -12.45 33.23
C SER A 917 -27.85 -11.34 32.81
N LEU A 918 -26.67 -11.34 33.42
CA LEU A 918 -25.53 -10.52 33.04
C LEU A 918 -24.99 -10.97 31.67
N THR A 919 -24.71 -12.26 31.50
CA THR A 919 -24.16 -12.80 30.25
C THR A 919 -25.04 -13.83 29.53
N ALA A 920 -24.97 -13.81 28.21
CA ALA A 920 -25.37 -14.91 27.33
C ALA A 920 -24.32 -15.14 26.23
N TRP A 921 -23.20 -15.77 26.61
CA TRP A 921 -22.13 -16.05 25.66
C TRP A 921 -22.39 -17.32 24.86
N LYS A 922 -21.92 -17.35 23.62
CA LYS A 922 -21.91 -18.48 22.70
C LYS A 922 -20.45 -18.73 22.29
N GLY A 923 -20.02 -19.99 22.26
CA GLY A 923 -18.75 -20.37 21.63
C GLY A 923 -18.96 -20.78 20.17
N ASP A 924 -17.98 -20.51 19.31
CA ASP A 924 -18.04 -20.78 17.87
C ASP A 924 -16.63 -21.12 17.35
N ASP A 925 -16.38 -22.38 17.02
CA ASP A 925 -15.06 -22.91 16.64
C ASP A 925 -14.63 -22.57 15.21
N ARG A 926 -15.52 -21.92 14.43
CA ARG A 926 -15.26 -21.48 13.05
C ARG A 926 -14.39 -20.23 12.94
N TYR A 927 -14.08 -19.57 14.06
CA TYR A 927 -13.38 -18.29 14.10
C TYR A 927 -12.11 -18.35 14.98
N LYS A 928 -11.11 -17.51 14.68
CA LYS A 928 -9.77 -17.57 15.30
C LYS A 928 -9.68 -16.88 16.68
N ASN A 929 -10.60 -15.98 17.00
CA ASN A 929 -10.61 -15.30 18.30
C ASN A 929 -11.11 -16.24 19.42
N THR A 930 -10.58 -16.07 20.62
CA THR A 930 -10.89 -16.92 21.78
C THR A 930 -12.27 -16.59 22.35
N ASN A 931 -13.17 -17.59 22.34
CA ASN A 931 -14.62 -17.39 22.52
C ASN A 931 -15.05 -17.21 24.00
N GLY A 932 -14.79 -16.06 24.61
CA GLY A 932 -15.17 -15.82 26.01
C GLY A 932 -15.31 -14.37 26.43
N VAL A 933 -16.01 -14.18 27.55
CA VAL A 933 -16.16 -12.90 28.24
C VAL A 933 -15.58 -12.98 29.66
N TYR A 934 -14.80 -11.96 30.02
CA TYR A 934 -14.00 -11.93 31.23
C TYR A 934 -14.27 -10.64 32.01
N PHE A 935 -14.42 -10.76 33.33
CA PHE A 935 -14.65 -9.64 34.23
C PHE A 935 -13.57 -9.65 35.31
N ASP A 936 -12.78 -8.59 35.43
CA ASP A 936 -11.73 -8.42 36.43
C ASP A 936 -11.95 -7.12 37.22
N LYS A 937 -11.90 -7.20 38.56
CA LYS A 937 -12.09 -6.08 39.49
C LYS A 937 -13.38 -5.28 39.27
N CYS A 938 -14.42 -5.93 38.76
CA CYS A 938 -15.67 -5.27 38.41
C CYS A 938 -16.59 -5.11 39.63
N ARG A 939 -17.73 -4.44 39.43
CA ARG A 939 -18.79 -4.28 40.43
C ARG A 939 -20.14 -4.63 39.81
N ILE A 940 -20.83 -5.65 40.31
CA ILE A 940 -22.23 -5.95 39.97
C ILE A 940 -23.13 -5.29 41.02
N VAL A 941 -24.05 -4.42 40.58
CA VAL A 941 -24.90 -3.59 41.46
C VAL A 941 -26.32 -3.40 40.90
N LYS A 942 -27.29 -3.05 41.76
CA LYS A 942 -28.55 -2.41 41.33
C LYS A 942 -28.22 -1.08 40.62
N SER A 943 -28.77 -0.88 39.44
CA SER A 943 -28.61 0.38 38.70
C SER A 943 -29.29 1.53 39.45
N THR A 944 -28.68 2.72 39.39
CA THR A 944 -29.23 3.94 40.00
C THR A 944 -30.49 4.46 39.30
N ASP A 945 -30.76 4.00 38.06
CA ASP A 945 -31.99 4.28 37.31
C ASP A 945 -32.97 3.10 37.23
N ALA A 946 -32.71 2.03 38.00
CA ALA A 946 -33.69 0.97 38.25
C ALA A 946 -34.93 1.51 38.95
N ASP A 947 -36.11 0.98 38.64
CA ASP A 947 -37.34 1.36 39.33
C ASP A 947 -37.20 1.07 40.85
N PRO A 948 -37.42 2.07 41.72
CA PRO A 948 -37.21 1.93 43.16
C PRO A 948 -38.20 0.96 43.82
N SER A 949 -39.36 0.70 43.20
CA SER A 949 -40.35 -0.27 43.68
C SER A 949 -39.93 -1.74 43.49
N LEU A 950 -38.93 -2.00 42.63
CA LEU A 950 -38.47 -3.35 42.34
C LEU A 950 -37.56 -3.89 43.45
N ASN A 951 -38.00 -5.00 44.06
CA ASN A 951 -37.12 -5.90 44.79
C ASN A 951 -36.32 -6.75 43.78
N LEU A 952 -35.03 -6.43 43.61
CA LEU A 952 -34.12 -7.15 42.73
C LEU A 952 -33.21 -8.13 43.50
N VAL A 953 -33.41 -8.31 44.80
CA VAL A 953 -32.56 -9.16 45.65
C VAL A 953 -32.60 -10.62 45.16
N GLY A 954 -31.43 -11.17 44.86
CA GLY A 954 -31.27 -12.55 44.39
C GLY A 954 -31.84 -12.85 43.00
N THR A 955 -32.11 -11.84 42.16
CA THR A 955 -32.79 -12.01 40.87
C THR A 955 -31.88 -12.11 39.64
N MET A 956 -30.62 -11.66 39.74
CA MET A 956 -29.70 -11.53 38.61
C MET A 956 -28.75 -12.73 38.49
N GLY A 957 -28.75 -13.41 37.35
CA GLY A 957 -27.76 -14.43 37.03
C GLY A 957 -26.43 -13.83 36.53
N LEU A 958 -25.32 -14.46 36.89
CA LEU A 958 -23.99 -14.17 36.33
C LEU A 958 -23.92 -14.54 34.83
N GLY A 959 -24.69 -15.54 34.42
CA GLY A 959 -24.85 -15.88 33.02
C GLY A 959 -25.74 -17.08 32.75
N ARG A 960 -25.99 -17.31 31.46
CA ARG A 960 -26.53 -18.57 30.92
C ARG A 960 -25.88 -18.93 29.57
N PRO A 961 -25.74 -20.22 29.23
CA PRO A 961 -25.01 -20.63 28.04
C PRO A 961 -25.90 -20.48 26.81
N TRP A 962 -25.58 -19.56 25.89
CA TRP A 962 -26.32 -19.45 24.62
C TRP A 962 -26.05 -20.68 23.72
N ASN A 963 -24.88 -21.31 23.87
CA ASN A 963 -24.62 -22.72 23.57
C ASN A 963 -23.64 -23.35 24.58
N ASN A 964 -23.41 -24.66 24.46
CA ASN A 964 -22.55 -25.43 25.37
C ASN A 964 -21.05 -25.09 25.31
N LEU A 965 -20.60 -24.30 24.34
CA LEU A 965 -19.22 -23.81 24.22
C LEU A 965 -18.99 -22.45 24.92
N SER A 966 -20.00 -21.94 25.63
CA SER A 966 -19.92 -20.68 26.38
C SER A 966 -18.78 -20.66 27.41
N THR A 967 -17.98 -19.58 27.40
CA THR A 967 -16.91 -19.32 28.39
C THR A 967 -17.14 -17.97 29.06
N VAL A 968 -17.23 -17.96 30.39
CA VAL A 968 -17.33 -16.75 31.23
C VAL A 968 -16.42 -16.90 32.44
N ALA A 969 -15.59 -15.90 32.75
CA ALA A 969 -14.86 -15.86 34.01
C ALA A 969 -15.07 -14.54 34.75
N ILE A 970 -15.39 -14.62 36.04
CA ILE A 970 -15.56 -13.48 36.94
C ILE A 970 -14.47 -13.52 38.02
N MET A 971 -13.72 -12.43 38.14
CA MET A 971 -12.49 -12.35 38.92
C MET A 971 -12.48 -11.07 39.76
N ASP A 972 -12.10 -11.20 41.03
CA ASP A 972 -11.90 -10.11 42.00
C ASP A 972 -13.07 -9.09 42.06
N THR A 973 -14.30 -9.58 41.81
CA THR A 973 -15.46 -8.75 41.49
C THR A 973 -16.39 -8.59 42.70
N TYR A 974 -16.76 -7.34 43.00
CA TYR A 974 -17.76 -7.04 44.02
C TYR A 974 -19.17 -7.35 43.50
N MET A 975 -20.01 -7.98 44.33
CA MET A 975 -21.40 -8.29 44.02
C MET A 975 -22.32 -7.79 45.13
N ASP A 976 -23.27 -6.91 44.80
CA ASP A 976 -24.35 -6.56 45.71
C ASP A 976 -25.40 -7.69 45.80
N ASN A 977 -26.40 -7.50 46.67
CA ASN A 977 -27.42 -8.53 46.94
C ASN A 977 -28.40 -8.79 45.77
N THR A 978 -28.24 -8.15 44.60
CA THR A 978 -29.07 -8.46 43.43
C THR A 978 -28.67 -9.76 42.74
N VAL A 979 -27.42 -10.22 42.89
CA VAL A 979 -26.95 -11.48 42.30
C VAL A 979 -27.63 -12.68 42.96
N MET A 980 -28.09 -13.64 42.15
CA MET A 980 -28.73 -14.85 42.63
C MET A 980 -27.72 -15.75 43.38
N PRO A 981 -28.11 -16.44 44.48
CA PRO A 981 -27.18 -17.28 45.24
C PRO A 981 -26.47 -18.35 44.39
N ALA A 982 -27.21 -18.97 43.46
CA ALA A 982 -26.73 -20.02 42.55
C ALA A 982 -25.72 -19.56 41.48
N GLY A 983 -25.48 -18.25 41.33
CA GLY A 983 -24.55 -17.72 40.33
C GLY A 983 -25.09 -17.80 38.90
N TYR A 984 -24.92 -18.95 38.25
CA TYR A 984 -25.27 -19.18 36.84
C TYR A 984 -26.57 -19.97 36.68
N THR A 985 -27.12 -19.99 35.45
CA THR A 985 -28.26 -20.85 35.09
C THR A 985 -28.00 -21.58 33.78
N ILE A 986 -28.58 -22.77 33.62
CA ILE A 986 -28.72 -23.41 32.30
C ILE A 986 -29.72 -22.62 31.44
N TRP A 987 -29.69 -22.82 30.11
CA TRP A 987 -30.51 -22.03 29.20
C TRP A 987 -32.03 -22.23 29.40
N GLY A 988 -32.46 -23.46 29.67
CA GLY A 988 -33.83 -23.82 30.06
C GLY A 988 -33.98 -25.31 30.34
N ALA A 989 -35.06 -25.71 31.04
CA ALA A 989 -35.25 -27.11 31.46
C ALA A 989 -35.37 -28.11 30.30
N THR A 990 -35.96 -27.71 29.16
CA THR A 990 -36.15 -28.53 27.96
C THR A 990 -35.05 -28.34 26.91
N ASP A 991 -34.19 -27.35 27.09
CA ASP A 991 -33.10 -26.98 26.18
C ASP A 991 -31.97 -26.40 27.05
N PRO A 992 -31.17 -27.26 27.73
CA PRO A 992 -30.24 -26.82 28.76
C PRO A 992 -29.03 -26.06 28.19
N ARG A 993 -28.66 -26.36 26.93
CA ARG A 993 -27.49 -25.83 26.21
C ARG A 993 -26.19 -25.86 27.01
N PHE A 994 -26.08 -26.82 27.91
CA PHE A 994 -25.02 -26.90 28.89
C PHE A 994 -24.36 -28.28 28.84
N ASN A 995 -23.04 -28.31 28.98
CA ASN A 995 -22.29 -29.53 29.25
C ASN A 995 -21.09 -29.14 30.10
N TYR A 996 -21.06 -29.56 31.36
CA TYR A 996 -20.02 -29.18 32.32
C TYR A 996 -18.60 -29.37 31.80
N ASN A 997 -18.34 -30.38 30.96
CA ASN A 997 -16.99 -30.67 30.44
C ASN A 997 -16.49 -29.67 29.39
N VAL A 998 -17.38 -28.89 28.75
CA VAL A 998 -17.02 -27.92 27.69
C VAL A 998 -17.50 -26.49 27.99
N THR A 999 -18.63 -26.33 28.68
CA THR A 999 -19.09 -25.03 29.16
C THR A 999 -18.19 -24.58 30.31
N TYR A 1000 -17.62 -23.38 30.19
CA TYR A 1000 -16.62 -22.88 31.12
C TYR A 1000 -17.07 -21.62 31.86
N PHE A 1001 -17.93 -21.81 32.85
CA PHE A 1001 -18.24 -20.79 33.86
C PHE A 1001 -17.25 -20.91 35.02
N ALA A 1002 -16.61 -19.80 35.38
CA ALA A 1002 -15.62 -19.74 36.44
C ALA A 1002 -15.75 -18.48 37.30
N GLU A 1003 -15.50 -18.61 38.59
CA GLU A 1003 -15.52 -17.50 39.55
C GLU A 1003 -14.28 -17.55 40.46
N TYR A 1004 -13.65 -16.41 40.72
CA TYR A 1004 -12.44 -16.27 41.53
C TYR A 1004 -12.46 -14.99 42.37
N LYS A 1005 -12.32 -15.10 43.70
CA LYS A 1005 -12.25 -13.95 44.63
C LYS A 1005 -13.39 -12.93 44.52
N SER A 1006 -14.55 -13.34 44.03
CA SER A 1006 -15.77 -12.55 44.20
C SER A 1006 -16.07 -12.31 45.68
N HIS A 1007 -16.72 -11.20 45.97
CA HIS A 1007 -16.98 -10.75 47.34
C HIS A 1007 -18.18 -9.80 47.40
N GLY A 1008 -18.70 -9.53 48.60
CA GLY A 1008 -19.91 -8.73 48.80
C GLY A 1008 -21.17 -9.60 49.00
N PRO A 1009 -22.33 -8.99 49.31
CA PRO A 1009 -23.52 -9.73 49.74
C PRO A 1009 -24.20 -10.59 48.65
N GLY A 1010 -23.83 -10.47 47.37
CA GLY A 1010 -24.25 -11.38 46.29
C GLY A 1010 -23.34 -12.60 46.09
N TRP A 1011 -22.21 -12.64 46.80
CA TRP A 1011 -21.29 -13.78 46.79
C TRP A 1011 -21.55 -14.68 48.00
N ASN A 1012 -22.01 -15.91 47.74
CA ASN A 1012 -22.15 -16.93 48.77
C ASN A 1012 -21.65 -18.28 48.24
N THR A 1013 -20.40 -18.62 48.55
CA THR A 1013 -19.71 -19.81 48.04
C THR A 1013 -20.40 -21.15 48.35
N THR A 1014 -21.27 -21.23 49.36
CA THR A 1014 -21.98 -22.47 49.72
C THR A 1014 -23.34 -22.59 49.02
N ALA A 1015 -23.81 -21.53 48.37
CA ALA A 1015 -25.06 -21.51 47.60
C ALA A 1015 -24.84 -21.48 46.07
N ARG A 1016 -23.59 -21.34 45.61
CA ARG A 1016 -23.15 -21.44 44.22
C ARG A 1016 -23.37 -22.85 43.67
N ASP A 1017 -23.84 -22.97 42.42
CA ASP A 1017 -24.16 -24.26 41.81
C ASP A 1017 -22.91 -24.86 41.14
N THR A 1018 -22.15 -25.63 41.91
CA THR A 1018 -20.95 -26.33 41.42
C THR A 1018 -21.23 -27.47 40.43
N SER A 1019 -22.50 -27.75 40.09
CA SER A 1019 -22.84 -28.60 38.93
C SER A 1019 -22.87 -27.81 37.62
N VAL A 1020 -22.89 -26.48 37.70
CA VAL A 1020 -22.92 -25.55 36.57
C VAL A 1020 -21.62 -24.74 36.45
N GLU A 1021 -21.00 -24.36 37.56
CA GLU A 1021 -19.83 -23.46 37.59
C GLU A 1021 -18.60 -24.02 38.33
N ARG A 1022 -17.45 -23.35 38.15
CA ARG A 1022 -16.18 -23.69 38.79
C ARG A 1022 -15.68 -22.56 39.68
N ILE A 1023 -15.58 -22.83 40.98
CA ILE A 1023 -14.92 -21.92 41.92
C ILE A 1023 -13.41 -22.17 41.86
N LEU A 1024 -12.66 -21.21 41.31
CA LEU A 1024 -11.21 -21.28 41.22
C LEU A 1024 -10.58 -20.87 42.56
N THR A 1025 -9.43 -21.44 42.90
CA THR A 1025 -8.78 -21.18 44.20
C THR A 1025 -7.35 -20.67 44.08
N THR A 1026 -6.65 -20.95 42.99
CA THR A 1026 -5.24 -20.58 42.81
C THR A 1026 -5.04 -19.45 41.80
N ALA A 1027 -4.04 -18.58 42.05
CA ALA A 1027 -3.64 -17.56 41.08
C ALA A 1027 -3.14 -18.16 39.74
N LYS A 1028 -2.67 -19.42 39.75
CA LYS A 1028 -2.22 -20.15 38.55
C LYS A 1028 -3.40 -20.45 37.60
N GLU A 1029 -4.54 -20.87 38.13
CA GLU A 1029 -5.76 -21.13 37.35
C GLU A 1029 -6.35 -19.86 36.74
N VAL A 1030 -6.07 -18.70 37.33
CA VAL A 1030 -6.62 -17.41 36.94
C VAL A 1030 -5.72 -16.69 35.93
N LYS A 1031 -4.42 -16.94 35.97
CA LYS A 1031 -3.43 -16.31 35.06
C LYS A 1031 -3.78 -16.43 33.56
N ARG A 1032 -4.41 -17.54 33.14
CA ARG A 1032 -4.89 -17.75 31.75
C ARG A 1032 -5.99 -16.79 31.31
N PHE A 1033 -6.64 -16.11 32.25
CA PHE A 1033 -7.65 -15.06 32.01
C PHE A 1033 -7.08 -13.65 32.19
N SER A 1034 -5.75 -13.50 32.26
CA SER A 1034 -5.12 -12.17 32.16
C SER A 1034 -5.25 -11.61 30.75
N LEU A 1035 -5.34 -10.28 30.61
CA LEU A 1035 -5.46 -9.59 29.31
C LEU A 1035 -4.46 -10.10 28.25
N GLY A 1036 -3.19 -10.26 28.62
CA GLY A 1036 -2.15 -10.79 27.71
C GLY A 1036 -2.24 -12.28 27.39
N SER A 1037 -2.99 -13.06 28.18
CA SER A 1037 -3.30 -14.47 27.84
C SER A 1037 -4.54 -14.57 26.93
N ILE A 1038 -5.46 -13.62 27.03
CA ILE A 1038 -6.70 -13.58 26.22
C ILE A 1038 -6.47 -12.96 24.84
N PHE A 1039 -5.76 -11.83 24.76
CA PHE A 1039 -5.52 -11.08 23.52
C PHE A 1039 -4.10 -11.23 22.94
N GLY A 1040 -3.22 -11.99 23.61
CA GLY A 1040 -1.85 -12.22 23.16
C GLY A 1040 -0.90 -11.05 23.48
N ALA A 1041 0.21 -10.98 22.73
CA ALA A 1041 1.30 -10.03 23.01
C ALA A 1041 1.01 -8.59 22.52
N ASP A 1042 0.21 -8.40 21.47
CA ASP A 1042 -0.20 -7.07 21.00
C ASP A 1042 -1.40 -6.54 21.80
N LEU A 1043 -1.08 -5.76 22.83
CA LEU A 1043 -2.05 -5.02 23.63
C LEU A 1043 -2.03 -3.51 23.31
N THR A 1044 -1.43 -3.08 22.19
CA THR A 1044 -1.21 -1.64 21.87
C THR A 1044 -2.51 -0.85 21.61
N TRP A 1045 -3.58 -1.56 21.25
CA TRP A 1045 -4.96 -1.05 21.11
C TRP A 1045 -5.69 -0.84 22.45
N ILE A 1046 -5.05 -1.21 23.56
CA ILE A 1046 -5.55 -1.01 24.92
C ILE A 1046 -4.73 0.11 25.59
N ASP A 1047 -5.39 1.22 25.86
CA ASP A 1047 -4.88 2.27 26.74
C ASP A 1047 -4.94 1.79 28.20
N PHE A 1048 -3.78 1.45 28.76
CA PHE A 1048 -3.64 1.09 30.17
C PHE A 1048 -3.53 2.32 31.09
N SER A 1049 -3.36 3.52 30.54
CA SER A 1049 -3.04 4.76 31.29
C SER A 1049 -4.26 5.56 31.75
N TYR A 1050 -5.43 5.27 31.20
CA TYR A 1050 -6.74 5.69 31.72
C TYR A 1050 -7.02 5.02 33.08
#